data_AF-A0A8H6PRR2-F1
#
_entry.id   AF-A0A8H6PRR2-F1
#
_cell.length_a   1.000
_cell.length_b   1.000
_cell.length_c   1.000
_cell.angle_alpha   90.00
_cell.angle_beta   90.00
_cell.angle_gamma   90.00
#
_symmetry.space_group_name_H-M   'P 1'
#
loop_
_entity.id
_entity.type
_entity.pdbx_description
1 polymer ?
#
loop_
_entity_poly.entity_id
_entity_poly.type
_entity_poly.pdbx_seq_one_letter_code
_entity_poly.pdbx_strand_id
1 'polypeptide(L)'
;MSNNGFLLLTITIPFPIQNKTARPWDTVPQGSTANLTSHDNHKRASCGGPSADSPSKFWYETITHNGESSFLDATYKNNYKVFRNVVTDFGADNTGARDASAAIQNAINAGASNGPNRASHSMGTTGQPAIVYLPAGTYLLEGSLQLYVGTVIVGDALNPPTLKASANFPNDHIVYGKDNNLGGTINFYIGFKNVIIDSTNVAASKSITLLDWTVSQATQLTNVVFNMPNYSNHVGVTSQYDSNSNIILNDLTFNGGAIGLELSGQQWILKGITINGANVGIKAGAFQVVCLDCNLSNGATGIDASGISGSLTVIDSSGNSLGNMIISSNAGGSAQNSIILENVQCTNSGSTVSLNNNAVLSGSVTNTWVHGDMYSGGATSPAREQGAQVTTPRASVLLGANSKYFTMAPPTYSKYSSSQFINIKTVSGLPVMGDGATDDTANINAILAQYAGCKIIYFPAGTYIVTGTIFVPSGSIIVGDAYASAISATGSNFWNPNAPTAMVKVGNAGDVGVAQISDMMFTVADVLQGCKLVEVNIAGAAPGDVGFWNSHFRIGGAVGSKVQTNCYGTPDQCKAAWGLLHLTSTSSVYIENMWGWTADHDLDGSGGTTTVSTGRGLLVEATKGTWLVGTAMEHHTLYQYNFEYAQNVFSAFQQSETPYWQGWGSPDLAPAPWSSNLIASDPDFSNCGASDAGCRMALFERIRGSSNLFLYGGCVWAFFNNNGGCNGDCQANAVRILSSAGSVYLYGTNVKAISNIVLENTVAAAKESDNNGGWGGVVAAYIHNVGTSSRKRRSGDGNGAVVTGNGLNWYSSSLTNGAAGYQDPQYYYCFRGSAANFPPLANWMGFTAMFDLNQQTSMAQEESGPIQGDIWNAIVEVSAAAKVDPRLILAVVMQESTGNVYVGCTNNGVQNCGLMQAYAGSVSFDPNNPQESITQMIIDGTQGTAQGGGLVQWFNNQNVGANTGGNPYNVLRGYNSGSINFNDLDDPQGATASYVSDVANRLQGWNGNDGHGYRAACGFS
;
A
#
# COMPACT_ATOMS: atom_id res chain seq x y z
N MET A 1 -4.38 17.10 -24.86
CA MET A 1 -5.07 16.12 -25.72
C MET A 1 -6.55 16.21 -25.39
N SER A 2 -7.38 16.61 -26.36
CA SER A 2 -8.82 16.84 -26.18
C SER A 2 -9.63 15.54 -26.18
N ASN A 3 -10.65 15.49 -25.31
CA ASN A 3 -11.72 14.51 -25.01
C ASN A 3 -12.33 13.58 -26.10
N ASN A 4 -11.74 13.35 -27.27
CA ASN A 4 -12.40 12.61 -28.37
C ASN A 4 -11.73 11.26 -28.71
N GLY A 5 -11.42 10.42 -27.71
CA GLY A 5 -10.71 9.14 -27.96
C GLY A 5 -11.19 7.88 -27.25
N PHE A 6 -12.01 7.97 -26.19
CA PHE A 6 -12.53 6.77 -25.50
C PHE A 6 -13.83 6.30 -26.15
N LEU A 7 -13.79 5.89 -27.42
CA LEU A 7 -14.85 5.05 -27.97
C LEU A 7 -14.57 3.60 -27.53
N LEU A 8 -15.46 3.03 -26.71
CA LEU A 8 -15.56 1.62 -26.34
C LEU A 8 -15.81 0.70 -27.56
N LEU A 9 -14.87 0.68 -28.50
CA LEU A 9 -14.71 -0.42 -29.45
C LEU A 9 -13.41 -1.14 -29.06
N THR A 10 -13.44 -1.80 -27.91
CA THR A 10 -12.36 -2.69 -27.48
C THR A 10 -12.26 -3.84 -28.48
N ILE A 11 -11.32 -3.74 -29.41
CA ILE A 11 -10.86 -4.87 -30.20
C ILE A 11 -10.21 -5.81 -29.19
N THR A 12 -10.89 -6.92 -28.87
CA THR A 12 -10.35 -8.00 -28.05
C THR A 12 -9.75 -9.06 -28.96
N ILE A 13 -8.82 -9.87 -28.43
CA ILE A 13 -8.35 -11.05 -29.13
C ILE A 13 -9.40 -12.14 -28.96
N PRO A 14 -10.01 -12.67 -30.05
CA PRO A 14 -10.99 -13.73 -29.92
C PRO A 14 -10.33 -15.03 -29.42
N PHE A 15 -11.07 -15.81 -28.63
CA PHE A 15 -10.62 -17.14 -28.16
C PHE A 15 -11.46 -18.31 -28.72
N PRO A 16 -11.43 -18.57 -30.05
CA PRO A 16 -12.23 -19.63 -30.69
C PRO A 16 -11.80 -21.05 -30.33
N ILE A 17 -10.53 -21.29 -29.99
CA ILE A 17 -9.99 -22.62 -29.66
C ILE A 17 -9.95 -22.91 -28.15
N GLN A 18 -10.85 -22.30 -27.40
CA GLN A 18 -11.03 -22.56 -25.97
C GLN A 18 -11.75 -23.89 -25.70
N ASN A 19 -11.43 -24.54 -24.59
CA ASN A 19 -12.18 -25.68 -24.08
C ASN A 19 -13.49 -25.20 -23.42
N LYS A 20 -14.58 -25.14 -24.18
CA LYS A 20 -15.91 -24.74 -23.69
C LYS A 20 -16.53 -25.68 -22.65
N THR A 21 -15.95 -26.87 -22.47
CA THR A 21 -16.40 -27.84 -21.47
C THR A 21 -15.69 -27.68 -20.13
N ALA A 22 -14.59 -26.92 -20.07
CA ALA A 22 -13.89 -26.62 -18.83
C ALA A 22 -14.71 -25.62 -18.00
N ARG A 23 -15.37 -26.12 -16.97
CA ARG A 23 -16.26 -25.36 -16.08
C ARG A 23 -15.84 -25.59 -14.63
N PRO A 24 -14.79 -24.93 -14.13
CA PRO A 24 -14.29 -25.11 -12.77
C PRO A 24 -15.28 -24.70 -11.66
N TRP A 25 -16.39 -24.06 -12.01
CA TRP A 25 -17.50 -23.72 -11.11
C TRP A 25 -18.58 -24.80 -11.03
N ASP A 26 -18.59 -25.78 -11.94
CA ASP A 26 -19.44 -26.97 -11.78
C ASP A 26 -18.88 -27.81 -10.62
N THR A 27 -19.69 -28.67 -9.99
CA THR A 27 -19.25 -29.47 -8.82
C THR A 27 -17.94 -30.20 -9.12
N VAL A 28 -16.86 -29.68 -8.56
CA VAL A 28 -15.54 -30.29 -8.67
C VAL A 28 -15.59 -31.61 -7.89
N PRO A 29 -15.23 -32.75 -8.50
CA PRO A 29 -15.14 -34.00 -7.77
C PRO A 29 -14.26 -33.78 -6.53
N GLN A 30 -14.83 -33.92 -5.33
CA GLN A 30 -14.04 -33.86 -4.12
C GLN A 30 -12.98 -34.96 -4.20
N GLY A 31 -11.71 -34.57 -4.36
CA GLY A 31 -10.60 -35.44 -3.99
C GLY A 31 -10.86 -35.94 -2.58
N SER A 32 -10.61 -37.23 -2.31
CA SER A 32 -10.99 -37.92 -1.08
C SER A 32 -10.84 -37.03 0.16
N THR A 33 -11.95 -36.74 0.83
CA THR A 33 -11.99 -36.03 2.10
C THR A 33 -11.37 -36.89 3.20
N ALA A 34 -10.03 -36.88 3.27
CA ALA A 34 -9.39 -37.18 4.54
C ALA A 34 -9.78 -36.05 5.50
N ASN A 35 -10.46 -36.41 6.60
CA ASN A 35 -10.81 -35.50 7.69
C ASN A 35 -9.58 -34.66 8.10
N LEU A 36 -9.57 -33.38 7.74
CA LEU A 36 -8.54 -32.40 8.14
C LEU A 36 -8.77 -31.90 9.59
N THR A 37 -9.20 -32.79 10.48
CA THR A 37 -9.01 -32.60 11.93
C THR A 37 -7.66 -33.19 12.39
N SER A 38 -6.85 -33.76 11.50
CA SER A 38 -5.49 -34.21 11.77
C SER A 38 -4.45 -33.24 11.19
N HIS A 39 -4.39 -32.02 11.72
CA HIS A 39 -3.33 -31.05 11.39
C HIS A 39 -1.91 -31.44 11.85
N ASP A 40 -1.64 -32.71 12.18
CA ASP A 40 -0.49 -33.08 13.03
C ASP A 40 0.47 -34.18 12.54
N ASN A 41 0.37 -34.74 11.32
CA ASN A 41 1.25 -35.88 10.95
C ASN A 41 2.13 -35.76 9.69
N HIS A 42 2.11 -34.66 8.95
CA HIS A 42 3.21 -34.38 8.03
C HIS A 42 4.29 -33.63 8.79
N LYS A 43 5.25 -34.39 9.36
CA LYS A 43 6.47 -33.81 9.93
C LYS A 43 7.09 -32.89 8.89
N ARG A 44 7.23 -31.60 9.23
CA ARG A 44 8.06 -30.65 8.50
C ARG A 44 9.39 -31.32 8.17
N ALA A 45 9.81 -31.27 6.91
CA ALA A 45 11.10 -31.83 6.56
C ALA A 45 12.18 -31.18 7.44
N SER A 46 12.96 -31.99 8.15
CA SER A 46 14.14 -31.50 8.86
C SER A 46 15.21 -31.18 7.83
N CYS A 47 15.16 -29.98 7.25
CA CYS A 47 16.14 -29.54 6.28
C CYS A 47 16.48 -28.05 6.49
N GLY A 48 17.72 -27.67 6.20
CA GLY A 48 18.28 -26.34 6.53
C GLY A 48 17.89 -25.19 5.59
N GLY A 49 16.75 -25.28 4.90
CA GLY A 49 16.29 -24.26 3.94
C GLY A 49 17.03 -24.19 2.63
N PRO A 50 16.47 -23.53 1.59
CA PRO A 50 17.21 -23.37 0.35
C PRO A 50 18.50 -22.60 0.66
N SER A 51 19.63 -23.26 0.43
CA SER A 51 20.97 -22.73 0.66
C SER A 51 21.56 -22.27 -0.67
N ALA A 52 22.10 -21.04 -0.71
CA ALA A 52 22.79 -20.57 -1.90
C ALA A 52 23.97 -21.49 -2.21
N ASP A 53 24.09 -21.93 -3.47
CA ASP A 53 25.02 -22.98 -3.90
C ASP A 53 25.78 -22.63 -5.20
N SER A 54 25.81 -21.34 -5.56
CA SER A 54 26.60 -20.76 -6.67
C SER A 54 26.49 -21.58 -7.97
N PRO A 55 25.28 -21.70 -8.55
CA PRO A 55 25.04 -22.59 -9.67
C PRO A 55 25.76 -22.13 -10.95
N SER A 56 26.14 -23.10 -11.79
CA SER A 56 26.75 -22.82 -13.11
C SER A 56 25.72 -22.55 -14.22
N LYS A 57 24.44 -22.80 -13.96
CA LYS A 57 23.30 -22.55 -14.85
C LYS A 57 22.16 -21.97 -14.04
N PHE A 58 21.41 -21.05 -14.65
CA PHE A 58 20.22 -20.51 -14.00
C PHE A 58 19.19 -21.63 -13.74
N TRP A 59 18.57 -21.66 -12.55
CA TRP A 59 17.66 -22.73 -12.16
C TRP A 59 16.53 -22.92 -13.19
N TYR A 60 16.04 -21.82 -13.74
CA TYR A 60 14.96 -21.80 -14.71
C TYR A 60 15.31 -22.51 -16.02
N GLU A 61 16.59 -22.60 -16.39
CA GLU A 61 17.02 -23.38 -17.56
C GLU A 61 16.89 -24.88 -17.35
N THR A 62 17.05 -25.33 -16.11
CA THR A 62 17.28 -26.75 -15.79
C THR A 62 16.12 -27.42 -15.04
N ILE A 63 15.23 -26.63 -14.45
CA ILE A 63 14.02 -27.16 -13.83
C ILE A 63 13.11 -27.79 -14.89
N THR A 64 12.38 -28.82 -14.51
CA THR A 64 11.39 -29.43 -15.40
C THR A 64 10.26 -28.45 -15.67
N HIS A 65 10.01 -28.20 -16.97
CA HIS A 65 8.91 -27.38 -17.46
C HIS A 65 7.76 -28.28 -17.94
N ASN A 66 6.70 -28.35 -17.14
CA ASN A 66 5.47 -29.10 -17.44
C ASN A 66 4.21 -28.23 -17.20
N GLY A 67 4.35 -26.93 -17.46
CA GLY A 67 3.25 -25.98 -17.45
C GLY A 67 2.35 -26.10 -18.69
N GLU A 68 1.12 -25.59 -18.59
CA GLU A 68 0.09 -25.69 -19.62
C GLU A 68 -0.79 -24.43 -19.71
N SER A 69 -1.48 -24.27 -20.84
CA SER A 69 -2.60 -23.33 -20.98
C SER A 69 -3.90 -24.09 -20.66
N SER A 70 -4.40 -23.95 -19.44
CA SER A 70 -5.41 -24.85 -18.87
C SER A 70 -6.73 -24.91 -19.64
N PHE A 71 -7.14 -23.79 -20.23
CA PHE A 71 -8.43 -23.64 -20.92
C PHE A 71 -8.34 -23.72 -22.44
N LEU A 72 -7.18 -24.10 -22.99
CA LEU A 72 -7.06 -24.41 -24.41
C LEU A 72 -7.84 -25.70 -24.74
N ASP A 73 -8.44 -25.79 -25.92
CA ASP A 73 -9.12 -27.00 -26.39
C ASP A 73 -8.19 -28.22 -26.29
N ALA A 74 -8.76 -29.35 -25.85
CA ALA A 74 -8.01 -30.57 -25.55
C ALA A 74 -7.18 -31.09 -26.74
N THR A 75 -7.62 -30.79 -27.98
CA THR A 75 -6.88 -31.11 -29.21
C THR A 75 -5.54 -30.40 -29.29
N TYR A 76 -5.45 -29.18 -28.78
CA TYR A 76 -4.24 -28.34 -28.85
C TYR A 76 -3.46 -28.31 -27.53
N LYS A 77 -4.14 -28.49 -26.40
CA LYS A 77 -3.60 -28.34 -25.04
C LYS A 77 -2.26 -29.06 -24.83
N ASN A 78 -2.19 -30.36 -25.12
CA ASN A 78 -0.97 -31.17 -24.91
C ASN A 78 0.17 -30.84 -25.90
N ASN A 79 -0.13 -30.12 -26.98
CA ASN A 79 0.82 -29.74 -28.01
C ASN A 79 1.31 -28.30 -27.86
N TYR A 80 0.75 -27.53 -26.91
CA TYR A 80 1.12 -26.16 -26.63
C TYR A 80 2.25 -26.12 -25.60
N LYS A 81 3.38 -25.51 -25.95
CA LYS A 81 4.51 -25.31 -25.04
C LYS A 81 4.51 -23.88 -24.49
N VAL A 82 4.38 -23.76 -23.18
CA VAL A 82 4.48 -22.47 -22.49
C VAL A 82 5.94 -22.02 -22.42
N PHE A 83 6.82 -22.83 -21.82
CA PHE A 83 8.27 -22.57 -21.81
C PHE A 83 8.92 -22.95 -23.15
N ARG A 84 9.82 -22.09 -23.63
CA ARG A 84 10.45 -22.17 -24.95
C ARG A 84 11.90 -21.72 -24.84
N ASN A 85 12.84 -22.62 -25.08
CA ASN A 85 14.25 -22.28 -25.12
C ASN A 85 14.66 -21.95 -26.57
N VAL A 86 15.07 -20.70 -26.81
CA VAL A 86 15.35 -20.24 -28.18
C VAL A 86 16.49 -21.00 -28.85
N VAL A 87 17.45 -21.54 -28.08
CA VAL A 87 18.60 -22.27 -28.62
C VAL A 87 18.24 -23.74 -28.87
N THR A 88 17.74 -24.44 -27.84
CA THR A 88 17.52 -25.89 -27.95
C THR A 88 16.29 -26.24 -28.77
N ASP A 89 15.26 -25.40 -28.75
CA ASP A 89 13.97 -25.71 -29.38
C ASP A 89 13.81 -25.04 -30.75
N PHE A 90 14.47 -23.89 -30.96
CA PHE A 90 14.31 -23.06 -32.17
C PHE A 90 15.62 -22.78 -32.92
N GLY A 91 16.76 -23.23 -32.42
CA GLY A 91 18.04 -23.15 -33.12
C GLY A 91 18.65 -21.75 -33.21
N ALA A 92 18.29 -20.85 -32.30
CA ALA A 92 18.91 -19.52 -32.21
C ALA A 92 20.41 -19.63 -31.96
N ASP A 93 21.19 -18.82 -32.67
CA ASP A 93 22.64 -18.73 -32.48
C ASP A 93 22.96 -17.78 -31.32
N ASN A 94 23.40 -18.33 -30.19
CA ASN A 94 23.80 -17.55 -29.01
C ASN A 94 25.31 -17.22 -28.98
N THR A 95 26.03 -17.46 -30.08
CA THR A 95 27.46 -17.07 -30.22
C THR A 95 27.66 -15.69 -30.83
N GLY A 96 26.64 -15.13 -31.47
CA GLY A 96 26.68 -13.86 -32.19
C GLY A 96 27.24 -13.97 -33.61
N ALA A 97 27.53 -15.18 -34.10
CA ALA A 97 28.12 -15.41 -35.41
C ALA A 97 27.10 -15.32 -36.56
N ARG A 98 25.83 -15.66 -36.32
CA ARG A 98 24.74 -15.64 -37.30
C ARG A 98 23.50 -14.97 -36.73
N ASP A 99 22.63 -14.50 -37.62
CA ASP A 99 21.35 -13.93 -37.23
C ASP A 99 20.49 -14.93 -36.45
N ALA A 100 20.03 -14.48 -35.28
CA ALA A 100 19.16 -15.21 -34.38
C ALA A 100 17.71 -14.66 -34.39
N SER A 101 17.46 -13.55 -35.10
CA SER A 101 16.17 -12.85 -35.07
C SER A 101 15.00 -13.76 -35.43
N ALA A 102 15.10 -14.51 -36.54
CA ALA A 102 14.06 -15.43 -36.99
C ALA A 102 13.80 -16.58 -36.00
N ALA A 103 14.85 -17.14 -35.39
CA ALA A 103 14.70 -18.23 -34.41
C ALA A 103 14.00 -17.75 -33.13
N ILE A 104 14.38 -16.57 -32.63
CA ILE A 104 13.74 -15.95 -31.46
C ILE A 104 12.28 -15.58 -31.78
N GLN A 105 12.01 -14.99 -32.94
CA GLN A 105 10.65 -14.68 -33.34
C GLN A 105 9.79 -15.94 -33.51
N ASN A 106 10.36 -17.04 -34.01
CA ASN A 106 9.66 -18.33 -34.07
C ASN A 106 9.32 -18.85 -32.67
N ALA A 107 10.21 -18.68 -31.69
CA ALA A 107 9.92 -19.00 -30.31
C ALA A 107 8.77 -18.14 -29.74
N ILE A 108 8.72 -16.84 -30.07
CA ILE A 108 7.59 -15.97 -29.68
C ILE A 108 6.28 -16.42 -30.37
N ASN A 109 6.34 -16.75 -31.66
CA ASN A 109 5.18 -17.05 -32.49
C ASN A 109 4.58 -18.44 -32.28
N ALA A 110 5.35 -19.40 -31.75
CA ALA A 110 4.90 -20.79 -31.71
C ALA A 110 3.55 -20.95 -30.99
N GLY A 111 2.65 -21.73 -31.57
CA GLY A 111 1.41 -22.14 -30.92
C GLY A 111 1.49 -23.59 -30.48
N ALA A 112 0.35 -24.26 -30.43
CA ALA A 112 0.33 -25.72 -30.39
C ALA A 112 0.91 -26.27 -31.71
N SER A 113 1.69 -27.36 -31.66
CA SER A 113 2.30 -27.93 -32.87
C SER A 113 1.29 -28.37 -33.95
N ASN A 114 0.04 -28.62 -33.55
CA ASN A 114 -1.09 -28.95 -34.41
C ASN A 114 -2.13 -27.81 -34.51
N GLY A 115 -1.81 -26.61 -34.03
CA GLY A 115 -2.72 -25.47 -33.96
C GLY A 115 -2.16 -24.22 -34.67
N PRO A 116 -2.89 -23.11 -34.59
CA PRO A 116 -2.45 -21.84 -35.18
C PRO A 116 -1.27 -21.24 -34.40
N ASN A 117 -0.49 -20.39 -35.07
CA ASN A 117 0.56 -19.59 -34.42
C ASN A 117 -0.05 -18.49 -33.53
N ARG A 118 0.69 -17.95 -32.57
CA ARG A 118 0.21 -16.85 -31.72
C ARG A 118 -0.11 -15.57 -32.51
N ALA A 119 0.63 -15.34 -33.59
CA ALA A 119 0.40 -14.25 -34.53
C ALA A 119 -0.91 -14.38 -35.35
N SER A 120 -1.71 -15.44 -35.16
CA SER A 120 -3.06 -15.55 -35.70
C SER A 120 -4.09 -14.83 -34.84
N HIS A 121 -3.75 -14.52 -33.59
CA HIS A 121 -4.60 -13.84 -32.62
C HIS A 121 -5.93 -14.58 -32.39
N SER A 122 -5.85 -15.90 -32.21
CA SER A 122 -7.03 -16.77 -32.07
C SER A 122 -7.06 -17.57 -30.78
N MET A 123 -6.30 -17.14 -29.76
CA MET A 123 -6.16 -17.83 -28.48
C MET A 123 -6.53 -16.94 -27.29
N GLY A 124 -7.25 -15.85 -27.53
CA GLY A 124 -7.56 -14.87 -26.48
C GLY A 124 -6.33 -14.13 -25.95
N THR A 125 -6.56 -13.27 -24.98
CA THR A 125 -5.52 -12.59 -24.20
C THR A 125 -4.89 -13.55 -23.20
N THR A 126 -5.69 -14.46 -22.62
CA THR A 126 -5.26 -15.28 -21.48
C THR A 126 -4.92 -16.73 -21.82
N GLY A 127 -5.27 -17.19 -23.04
CA GLY A 127 -5.07 -18.57 -23.49
C GLY A 127 -3.73 -18.87 -24.13
N GLN A 128 -2.83 -17.89 -24.26
CA GLN A 128 -1.57 -18.02 -25.01
C GLN A 128 -0.31 -17.55 -24.24
N PRO A 129 -0.10 -18.00 -22.98
CA PRO A 129 1.13 -17.68 -22.26
C PRO A 129 2.35 -18.28 -22.95
N ALA A 130 3.41 -17.49 -23.13
CA ALA A 130 4.66 -17.92 -23.74
C ALA A 130 5.85 -17.36 -22.95
N ILE A 131 6.56 -18.23 -22.23
CA ILE A 131 7.82 -17.89 -21.59
C ILE A 131 8.95 -18.22 -22.56
N VAL A 132 9.58 -17.19 -23.12
CA VAL A 132 10.67 -17.32 -24.10
C VAL A 132 11.99 -17.12 -23.36
N TYR A 133 12.68 -18.23 -23.11
CA TYR A 133 13.93 -18.26 -22.39
C TYR A 133 15.13 -18.06 -23.34
N LEU A 134 15.99 -17.12 -22.99
CA LEU A 134 17.26 -16.83 -23.65
C LEU A 134 18.41 -17.33 -22.76
N PRO A 135 19.04 -18.48 -23.07
CA PRO A 135 20.30 -18.87 -22.46
C PRO A 135 21.37 -17.79 -22.61
N ALA A 136 22.36 -17.78 -21.72
CA ALA A 136 23.51 -16.89 -21.82
C ALA A 136 24.16 -16.91 -23.22
N GLY A 137 24.59 -15.75 -23.69
CA GLY A 137 25.24 -15.60 -24.98
C GLY A 137 24.95 -14.27 -25.67
N THR A 138 25.38 -14.16 -26.92
CA THR A 138 25.11 -13.02 -27.80
C THR A 138 24.26 -13.50 -28.97
N TYR A 139 23.14 -12.83 -29.20
CA TYR A 139 22.22 -13.10 -30.29
C TYR A 139 22.30 -11.93 -31.26
N LEU A 140 22.97 -12.14 -32.39
CA LEU A 140 23.00 -11.14 -33.46
C LEU A 140 21.59 -11.02 -34.04
N LEU A 141 21.08 -9.79 -34.19
CA LEU A 141 19.79 -9.51 -34.77
C LEU A 141 19.97 -8.75 -36.07
N GLU A 142 19.47 -9.32 -37.17
CA GLU A 142 19.32 -8.65 -38.47
C GLU A 142 17.87 -8.22 -38.76
N GLY A 143 16.96 -8.47 -37.82
CA GLY A 143 15.56 -8.04 -37.86
C GLY A 143 15.00 -7.78 -36.46
N SER A 144 13.87 -7.06 -36.40
CA SER A 144 13.19 -6.74 -35.15
C SER A 144 12.46 -7.95 -34.55
N LEU A 145 12.25 -7.91 -33.25
CA LEU A 145 11.36 -8.83 -32.53
C LEU A 145 10.03 -8.15 -32.25
N GLN A 146 8.92 -8.82 -32.51
CA GLN A 146 7.56 -8.41 -32.18
C GLN A 146 7.04 -9.28 -31.05
N LEU A 147 6.71 -8.67 -29.91
CA LEU A 147 6.06 -9.36 -28.80
C LEU A 147 4.54 -9.34 -28.97
N TYR A 148 3.87 -10.31 -28.35
CA TYR A 148 2.40 -10.38 -28.25
C TYR A 148 1.98 -10.48 -26.80
N VAL A 149 0.74 -10.14 -26.49
CA VAL A 149 0.19 -10.32 -25.14
C VAL A 149 0.35 -11.77 -24.66
N GLY A 150 0.76 -11.93 -23.40
CA GLY A 150 1.14 -13.21 -22.80
C GLY A 150 2.60 -13.62 -23.06
N THR A 151 3.42 -12.79 -23.71
CA THR A 151 4.85 -13.08 -23.91
C THR A 151 5.69 -12.58 -22.74
N VAL A 152 6.53 -13.46 -22.20
CA VAL A 152 7.53 -13.10 -21.18
C VAL A 152 8.91 -13.53 -21.68
N ILE A 153 9.74 -12.54 -22.02
CA ILE A 153 11.15 -12.77 -22.35
C ILE A 153 11.93 -12.90 -21.04
N VAL A 154 12.63 -14.02 -20.86
CA VAL A 154 13.44 -14.30 -19.66
C VAL A 154 14.86 -14.64 -20.08
N GLY A 155 15.82 -13.75 -19.79
CA GLY A 155 17.23 -14.06 -19.94
C GLY A 155 17.80 -14.83 -18.75
N ASP A 156 18.91 -15.53 -18.99
CA ASP A 156 19.75 -16.11 -17.94
C ASP A 156 20.17 -15.02 -16.93
N ALA A 157 19.69 -15.13 -15.69
CA ALA A 157 19.95 -14.14 -14.65
C ALA A 157 21.37 -14.21 -14.04
N LEU A 158 22.13 -15.28 -14.30
CA LEU A 158 23.55 -15.36 -13.92
C LEU A 158 24.43 -14.61 -14.92
N ASN A 159 24.12 -14.76 -16.22
CA ASN A 159 24.86 -14.13 -17.31
C ASN A 159 23.86 -13.59 -18.36
N PRO A 160 23.32 -12.36 -18.14
CA PRO A 160 22.29 -11.80 -19.00
C PRO A 160 22.66 -11.85 -20.50
N PRO A 161 21.82 -12.49 -21.34
CA PRO A 161 22.07 -12.57 -22.78
C PRO A 161 21.98 -11.20 -23.46
N THR A 162 22.75 -11.03 -24.53
CA THR A 162 22.78 -9.81 -25.33
C THR A 162 22.04 -9.98 -26.64
N LEU A 163 20.98 -9.20 -26.85
CA LEU A 163 20.33 -8.97 -28.14
C LEU A 163 21.09 -7.85 -28.87
N LYS A 164 21.91 -8.22 -29.85
CA LYS A 164 22.85 -7.31 -30.51
C LYS A 164 22.37 -6.95 -31.92
N ALA A 165 21.96 -5.71 -32.16
CA ALA A 165 21.64 -5.28 -33.52
C ALA A 165 22.88 -5.33 -34.43
N SER A 166 22.68 -5.80 -35.66
CA SER A 166 23.73 -5.78 -36.69
C SER A 166 24.06 -4.35 -37.14
N ALA A 167 25.24 -4.14 -37.73
CA ALA A 167 25.64 -2.79 -38.16
C ALA A 167 24.72 -2.19 -39.24
N ASN A 168 24.11 -3.05 -40.06
CA ASN A 168 23.15 -2.68 -41.11
C ASN A 168 21.71 -2.98 -40.70
N PHE A 169 21.39 -2.99 -39.39
CA PHE A 169 20.07 -3.31 -38.88
C PHE A 169 18.99 -2.51 -39.65
N PRO A 170 17.96 -3.15 -40.23
CA PRO A 170 17.13 -2.50 -41.24
C PRO A 170 16.05 -1.58 -40.67
N ASN A 171 15.56 -1.88 -39.47
CA ASN A 171 14.37 -1.23 -38.89
C ASN A 171 14.74 -0.11 -37.91
N ASP A 172 13.73 0.62 -37.45
CA ASP A 172 13.85 1.70 -36.49
C ASP A 172 13.69 1.24 -35.03
N HIS A 173 13.28 0.00 -34.78
CA HIS A 173 13.22 -0.61 -33.43
C HIS A 173 13.88 -1.98 -33.40
N ILE A 174 14.62 -2.31 -32.32
CA ILE A 174 15.11 -3.68 -32.11
C ILE A 174 13.97 -4.58 -31.61
N VAL A 175 13.17 -4.10 -30.66
CA VAL A 175 12.05 -4.85 -30.08
C VAL A 175 10.80 -3.97 -30.04
N TYR A 176 9.68 -4.50 -30.52
CA TYR A 176 8.34 -3.96 -30.31
C TYR A 176 7.67 -4.73 -29.18
N GLY A 177 7.51 -4.08 -28.03
CA GLY A 177 6.86 -4.66 -26.86
C GLY A 177 5.33 -4.64 -26.94
N LYS A 178 4.75 -3.68 -27.67
CA LYS A 178 3.30 -3.56 -27.85
C LYS A 178 2.77 -4.61 -28.84
N ASP A 179 1.78 -5.40 -28.42
CA ASP A 179 0.96 -6.21 -29.32
C ASP A 179 0.17 -5.30 -30.25
N ASN A 180 0.43 -5.38 -31.55
CA ASN A 180 -0.11 -4.47 -32.56
C ASN A 180 -1.62 -4.68 -32.84
N ASN A 181 -2.24 -5.72 -32.29
CA ASN A 181 -3.68 -5.96 -32.43
C ASN A 181 -4.51 -5.24 -31.38
N LEU A 182 -3.85 -4.70 -30.36
CA LEU A 182 -4.48 -4.10 -29.19
C LEU A 182 -4.06 -2.63 -29.06
N GLY A 183 -4.99 -1.81 -28.57
CA GLY A 183 -4.66 -0.46 -28.12
C GLY A 183 -3.65 -0.52 -26.96
N GLY A 184 -2.86 0.53 -26.78
CA GLY A 184 -1.85 0.56 -25.73
C GLY A 184 -2.44 0.42 -24.31
N THR A 185 -3.65 0.94 -24.07
CA THR A 185 -4.36 0.86 -22.78
C THR A 185 -4.84 -0.54 -22.37
N ILE A 186 -4.86 -1.49 -23.30
CA ILE A 186 -5.26 -2.89 -23.04
C ILE A 186 -4.15 -3.90 -23.38
N ASN A 187 -2.92 -3.41 -23.55
CA ASN A 187 -1.73 -4.23 -23.76
C ASN A 187 -1.18 -4.70 -22.40
N PHE A 188 -1.74 -5.79 -21.88
CA PHE A 188 -1.41 -6.38 -20.58
C PHE A 188 -0.51 -7.62 -20.70
N TYR A 189 0.02 -8.12 -19.58
CA TYR A 189 0.67 -9.44 -19.48
C TYR A 189 1.88 -9.66 -20.40
N ILE A 190 2.72 -8.64 -20.51
CA ILE A 190 3.98 -8.67 -21.27
C ILE A 190 5.15 -8.44 -20.32
N GLY A 191 6.13 -9.32 -20.36
CA GLY A 191 7.30 -9.27 -19.50
C GLY A 191 8.61 -9.32 -20.29
N PHE A 192 9.63 -8.63 -19.80
CA PHE A 192 10.97 -8.62 -20.38
C PHE A 192 12.01 -8.43 -19.28
N LYS A 193 12.76 -9.49 -18.96
CA LYS A 193 13.65 -9.52 -17.80
C LYS A 193 15.01 -10.15 -18.03
N ASN A 194 16.04 -9.58 -17.39
CA ASN A 194 17.42 -10.07 -17.37
C ASN A 194 18.10 -10.12 -18.75
N VAL A 195 18.02 -9.04 -19.54
CA VAL A 195 18.53 -9.02 -20.92
C VAL A 195 19.34 -7.74 -21.18
N ILE A 196 20.32 -7.82 -22.08
CA ILE A 196 21.03 -6.66 -22.61
C ILE A 196 20.52 -6.41 -24.03
N ILE A 197 20.04 -5.21 -24.33
CA ILE A 197 19.73 -4.77 -25.70
C ILE A 197 20.85 -3.83 -26.15
N ASP A 198 21.55 -4.18 -27.22
CA ASP A 198 22.78 -3.51 -27.64
C ASP A 198 22.71 -3.06 -29.10
N SER A 199 22.77 -1.74 -29.28
CA SER A 199 22.75 -1.06 -30.58
C SER A 199 24.12 -0.51 -30.99
N THR A 200 25.20 -0.80 -30.25
CA THR A 200 26.50 -0.14 -30.45
C THR A 200 27.20 -0.47 -31.78
N ASN A 201 26.72 -1.48 -32.52
CA ASN A 201 27.15 -1.73 -33.89
C ASN A 201 26.43 -0.83 -34.92
N VAL A 202 25.26 -0.29 -34.58
CA VAL A 202 24.52 0.63 -35.44
C VAL A 202 25.19 2.00 -35.39
N ALA A 203 25.36 2.63 -36.56
CA ALA A 203 26.06 3.91 -36.67
C ALA A 203 25.37 5.00 -35.81
N ALA A 204 26.15 5.75 -35.02
CA ALA A 204 25.62 6.76 -34.10
C ALA A 204 24.73 7.82 -34.78
N SER A 205 24.93 8.11 -36.06
CA SER A 205 24.10 9.05 -36.83
C SER A 205 22.73 8.50 -37.23
N LYS A 206 22.52 7.18 -37.18
CA LYS A 206 21.24 6.55 -37.51
C LYS A 206 20.30 6.68 -36.31
N SER A 207 19.06 7.09 -36.56
CA SER A 207 18.01 7.01 -35.54
C SER A 207 17.53 5.57 -35.41
N ILE A 208 17.52 5.06 -34.18
CA ILE A 208 16.99 3.75 -33.82
C ILE A 208 16.58 3.76 -32.35
N THR A 209 15.48 3.10 -32.04
CA THR A 209 15.03 2.84 -30.67
C THR A 209 15.30 1.38 -30.31
N LEU A 210 15.77 1.11 -29.10
CA LEU A 210 16.06 -0.27 -28.70
C LEU A 210 14.75 -1.00 -28.36
N LEU A 211 13.81 -0.35 -27.67
CA LEU A 211 12.55 -0.95 -27.24
C LEU A 211 11.39 0.03 -27.30
N ASP A 212 10.32 -0.35 -28.00
CA ASP A 212 8.99 0.23 -27.78
C ASP A 212 8.30 -0.51 -26.62
N TRP A 213 7.87 0.23 -25.61
CA TRP A 213 7.17 -0.25 -24.42
C TRP A 213 5.85 0.48 -24.21
N THR A 214 5.09 0.68 -25.30
CA THR A 214 3.73 1.24 -25.27
C THR A 214 2.72 0.19 -24.77
N VAL A 215 2.78 -0.13 -23.48
CA VAL A 215 1.98 -1.18 -22.79
C VAL A 215 1.42 -0.68 -21.45
N SER A 216 0.50 -1.43 -20.83
CA SER A 216 -0.24 -0.98 -19.64
C SER A 216 0.00 -1.85 -18.39
N GLN A 217 -0.98 -1.99 -17.49
CA GLN A 217 -0.84 -2.71 -16.22
C GLN A 217 -0.51 -4.21 -16.39
N ALA A 218 -0.03 -4.83 -15.31
CA ALA A 218 0.53 -6.19 -15.30
C ALA A 218 1.52 -6.46 -16.45
N THR A 219 2.42 -5.50 -16.65
CA THR A 219 3.63 -5.67 -17.45
C THR A 219 4.86 -5.50 -16.59
N GLN A 220 5.99 -6.04 -17.04
CA GLN A 220 7.25 -5.91 -16.28
C GLN A 220 8.43 -5.75 -17.24
N LEU A 221 9.13 -4.63 -17.12
CA LEU A 221 10.46 -4.44 -17.69
C LEU A 221 11.44 -4.30 -16.53
N THR A 222 12.26 -5.33 -16.29
CA THR A 222 13.14 -5.37 -15.12
C THR A 222 14.52 -5.95 -15.39
N ASN A 223 15.56 -5.38 -14.78
CA ASN A 223 16.94 -5.85 -14.93
C ASN A 223 17.38 -5.92 -16.41
N VAL A 224 17.15 -4.84 -17.15
CA VAL A 224 17.51 -4.73 -18.57
C VAL A 224 18.56 -3.64 -18.75
N VAL A 225 19.58 -3.94 -19.54
CA VAL A 225 20.65 -3.00 -19.90
C VAL A 225 20.51 -2.57 -21.35
N PHE A 226 20.54 -1.26 -21.59
CA PHE A 226 20.47 -0.64 -22.90
C PHE A 226 21.82 -0.02 -23.25
N ASN A 227 22.53 -0.64 -24.19
CA ASN A 227 23.83 -0.16 -24.66
C ASN A 227 23.67 0.57 -26.00
N MET A 228 24.03 1.85 -25.99
CA MET A 228 23.97 2.75 -27.15
C MET A 228 25.32 3.44 -27.35
N PRO A 229 25.71 3.81 -28.59
CA PRO A 229 26.88 4.65 -28.80
C PRO A 229 26.70 6.01 -28.11
N ASN A 230 27.79 6.56 -27.59
CA ASN A 230 27.83 7.95 -27.12
C ASN A 230 27.58 8.91 -28.29
N TYR A 231 26.96 10.07 -27.99
CA TYR A 231 26.68 11.11 -29.00
C TYR A 231 25.90 10.58 -30.21
N SER A 232 25.02 9.60 -30.00
CA SER A 232 24.19 9.00 -31.06
C SER A 232 22.77 9.58 -31.08
N ASN A 233 22.02 9.25 -32.13
CA ASN A 233 20.59 9.50 -32.27
C ASN A 233 19.72 8.34 -31.72
N HIS A 234 20.31 7.48 -30.88
CA HIS A 234 19.64 6.27 -30.40
C HIS A 234 18.77 6.57 -29.16
N VAL A 235 17.64 5.89 -29.05
CA VAL A 235 16.73 5.96 -27.90
C VAL A 235 16.67 4.59 -27.21
N GLY A 236 16.81 4.54 -25.89
CA GLY A 236 16.76 3.29 -25.14
C GLY A 236 15.35 2.69 -25.17
N VAL A 237 14.42 3.35 -24.50
CA VAL A 237 13.01 2.93 -24.39
C VAL A 237 12.09 4.08 -24.78
N THR A 238 11.01 3.79 -25.51
CA THR A 238 9.96 4.74 -25.85
C THR A 238 8.58 4.19 -25.56
N SER A 239 7.61 5.05 -25.27
CA SER A 239 6.18 4.67 -25.17
C SER A 239 5.26 5.65 -25.93
N GLN A 240 5.76 6.23 -27.03
CA GLN A 240 5.10 7.30 -27.80
C GLN A 240 4.09 6.79 -28.85
N TYR A 241 3.94 5.48 -29.03
CA TYR A 241 3.23 4.92 -30.19
C TYR A 241 1.71 4.80 -30.00
N ASP A 242 1.20 5.06 -28.79
CA ASP A 242 -0.22 5.04 -28.43
C ASP A 242 -0.45 5.59 -27.01
N SER A 243 -1.71 5.82 -26.66
CA SER A 243 -2.11 5.97 -25.26
C SER A 243 -1.85 4.67 -24.49
N ASN A 244 -1.31 4.78 -23.27
CA ASN A 244 -0.97 3.63 -22.43
C ASN A 244 -1.12 3.99 -20.94
N SER A 245 -1.27 2.97 -20.09
CA SER A 245 -1.55 3.08 -18.65
C SER A 245 -0.62 2.15 -17.85
N ASN A 246 0.69 2.37 -17.96
CA ASN A 246 1.65 1.51 -17.29
C ASN A 246 1.67 1.75 -15.77
N ILE A 247 2.33 0.85 -15.04
CA ILE A 247 2.62 1.00 -13.61
C ILE A 247 4.12 1.26 -13.45
N ILE A 248 4.97 0.25 -13.68
CA ILE A 248 6.37 0.28 -13.24
C ILE A 248 7.36 -0.12 -14.32
N LEU A 249 8.48 0.62 -14.39
CA LEU A 249 9.74 0.19 -14.97
C LEU A 249 10.78 0.15 -13.86
N ASN A 250 11.55 -0.94 -13.74
CA ASN A 250 12.46 -1.08 -12.62
C ASN A 250 13.83 -1.68 -12.94
N ASP A 251 14.85 -1.23 -12.20
CA ASP A 251 16.20 -1.80 -12.19
C ASP A 251 16.83 -1.82 -13.61
N LEU A 252 16.64 -0.73 -14.36
CA LEU A 252 17.12 -0.57 -15.75
C LEU A 252 18.43 0.22 -15.79
N THR A 253 19.32 -0.13 -16.71
CA THR A 253 20.59 0.59 -16.93
C THR A 253 20.71 1.07 -18.37
N PHE A 254 21.08 2.34 -18.57
CA PHE A 254 21.26 2.95 -19.88
C PHE A 254 22.68 3.50 -20.03
N ASN A 255 23.37 3.12 -21.10
CA ASN A 255 24.71 3.60 -21.44
C ASN A 255 24.69 4.30 -22.80
N GLY A 256 25.11 5.56 -22.86
CA GLY A 256 25.12 6.37 -24.08
C GLY A 256 23.71 6.75 -24.57
N GLY A 257 23.59 7.10 -25.85
CA GLY A 257 22.31 7.44 -26.49
C GLY A 257 21.95 8.94 -26.52
N ALA A 258 20.98 9.29 -27.36
CA ALA A 258 20.34 10.61 -27.33
C ALA A 258 19.41 10.72 -26.12
N ILE A 259 18.57 9.69 -25.93
CA ILE A 259 17.58 9.63 -24.85
C ILE A 259 17.63 8.24 -24.21
N GLY A 260 17.70 8.17 -22.88
CA GLY A 260 17.54 6.91 -22.16
C GLY A 260 16.10 6.40 -22.26
N LEU A 261 15.18 7.18 -21.70
CA LEU A 261 13.74 6.90 -21.62
C LEU A 261 12.92 8.06 -22.23
N GLU A 262 12.11 7.79 -23.24
CA GLU A 262 11.15 8.76 -23.82
C GLU A 262 9.71 8.31 -23.58
N LEU A 263 9.15 8.76 -22.46
CA LEU A 263 7.89 8.23 -21.93
C LEU A 263 6.69 9.11 -22.32
N SER A 264 5.58 8.47 -22.67
CA SER A 264 4.25 9.06 -22.63
C SER A 264 3.21 8.13 -22.04
N GLY A 265 2.02 8.65 -21.76
CA GLY A 265 0.90 7.87 -21.23
C GLY A 265 0.31 8.50 -19.99
N GLN A 266 -0.42 7.71 -19.22
CA GLN A 266 -1.13 8.21 -18.05
C GLN A 266 -0.19 8.36 -16.84
N GLN A 267 0.40 7.26 -16.37
CA GLN A 267 1.24 7.27 -15.17
C GLN A 267 2.41 6.28 -15.26
N TRP A 268 3.48 6.56 -14.51
CA TRP A 268 4.68 5.72 -14.42
C TRP A 268 5.36 5.84 -13.05
N ILE A 269 5.81 4.72 -12.47
CA ILE A 269 6.95 4.72 -11.55
C ILE A 269 8.19 4.14 -12.22
N LEU A 270 9.30 4.84 -12.01
CA LEU A 270 10.65 4.47 -12.40
C LEU A 270 11.43 4.17 -11.11
N LYS A 271 11.74 2.89 -10.85
CA LYS A 271 12.46 2.47 -9.64
C LYS A 271 13.86 1.96 -9.99
N GLY A 272 14.91 2.47 -9.36
CA GLY A 272 16.27 1.94 -9.52
C GLY A 272 16.83 2.14 -10.92
N ILE A 273 16.46 3.22 -11.61
CA ILE A 273 16.95 3.51 -12.96
C ILE A 273 18.35 4.11 -12.91
N THR A 274 19.29 3.55 -13.66
CA THR A 274 20.65 4.09 -13.81
C THR A 274 20.88 4.58 -15.23
N ILE A 275 21.29 5.83 -15.39
CA ILE A 275 21.62 6.40 -16.70
C ILE A 275 23.01 7.02 -16.66
N ASN A 276 23.83 6.64 -17.65
CA ASN A 276 25.18 7.15 -17.82
C ASN A 276 25.44 7.53 -19.29
N GLY A 277 25.61 8.82 -19.56
CA GLY A 277 26.05 9.30 -20.86
C GLY A 277 24.96 9.54 -21.91
N ALA A 278 23.69 9.38 -21.56
CA ALA A 278 22.59 9.83 -22.42
C ALA A 278 22.51 11.37 -22.43
N ASN A 279 22.25 11.99 -23.58
CA ASN A 279 22.12 13.45 -23.65
C ASN A 279 20.93 13.96 -22.81
N VAL A 280 19.77 13.29 -22.92
CA VAL A 280 18.65 13.41 -21.99
C VAL A 280 18.44 12.06 -21.32
N GLY A 281 18.46 12.00 -19.99
CA GLY A 281 18.23 10.74 -19.29
C GLY A 281 16.79 10.26 -19.45
N ILE A 282 15.86 11.01 -18.86
CA ILE A 282 14.43 10.72 -18.89
C ILE A 282 13.72 11.91 -19.52
N LYS A 283 13.00 11.70 -20.62
CA LYS A 283 12.06 12.64 -21.20
C LYS A 283 10.65 12.20 -20.81
N ALA A 284 10.10 12.86 -19.80
CA ALA A 284 8.86 12.49 -19.15
C ALA A 284 7.67 13.25 -19.76
N GLY A 285 6.81 12.54 -20.48
CA GLY A 285 5.63 13.06 -21.17
C GLY A 285 4.31 12.41 -20.73
N ALA A 286 4.06 12.31 -19.42
CA ALA A 286 2.88 11.64 -18.86
C ALA A 286 2.06 12.55 -17.93
N PHE A 287 0.90 12.08 -17.45
CA PHE A 287 0.15 12.82 -16.43
C PHE A 287 0.89 12.78 -15.09
N GLN A 288 1.39 11.62 -14.68
CA GLN A 288 2.15 11.47 -13.44
C GLN A 288 3.41 10.63 -13.65
N VAL A 289 4.53 11.04 -13.07
CA VAL A 289 5.76 10.25 -13.03
C VAL A 289 6.36 10.28 -11.62
N VAL A 290 6.71 9.11 -11.09
CA VAL A 290 7.47 8.95 -9.85
C VAL A 290 8.84 8.35 -10.19
N CYS A 291 9.92 8.96 -9.72
CA CYS A 291 11.28 8.43 -9.76
C CYS A 291 11.70 8.04 -8.35
N LEU A 292 12.02 6.77 -8.13
CA LEU A 292 12.45 6.22 -6.85
C LEU A 292 13.83 5.60 -7.02
N ASP A 293 14.83 6.10 -6.30
CA ASP A 293 16.22 5.59 -6.36
C ASP A 293 16.83 5.63 -7.77
N CYS A 294 16.55 6.69 -8.53
CA CYS A 294 17.13 6.89 -9.86
C CYS A 294 18.52 7.55 -9.75
N ASN A 295 19.49 7.10 -10.56
CA ASN A 295 20.85 7.61 -10.59
C ASN A 295 21.20 8.07 -12.01
N LEU A 296 21.35 9.38 -12.20
CA LEU A 296 21.48 10.02 -13.51
C LEU A 296 22.83 10.73 -13.62
N SER A 297 23.59 10.45 -14.69
CA SER A 297 24.94 11.00 -14.80
C SER A 297 25.41 11.26 -16.23
N ASN A 298 26.35 12.22 -16.33
CA ASN A 298 27.13 12.51 -17.54
C ASN A 298 26.29 12.89 -18.78
N GLY A 299 25.22 13.65 -18.58
CA GLY A 299 24.28 14.08 -19.62
C GLY A 299 23.99 15.59 -19.59
N ALA A 300 23.36 16.13 -20.62
CA ALA A 300 22.94 17.53 -20.62
C ALA A 300 21.77 17.75 -19.64
N THR A 301 20.82 16.82 -19.62
CA THR A 301 19.63 16.88 -18.76
C THR A 301 19.38 15.52 -18.11
N GLY A 302 19.21 15.48 -16.80
CA GLY A 302 18.77 14.28 -16.08
C GLY A 302 17.33 13.91 -16.46
N ILE A 303 16.39 14.78 -16.12
CA ILE A 303 14.95 14.63 -16.38
C ILE A 303 14.43 15.88 -17.11
N ASP A 304 13.91 15.69 -18.31
CA ASP A 304 13.07 16.66 -19.00
C ASP A 304 11.60 16.38 -18.66
N ALA A 305 11.06 17.21 -17.78
CA ALA A 305 9.70 17.13 -17.27
C ALA A 305 8.74 18.11 -17.98
N SER A 306 9.18 18.75 -19.08
CA SER A 306 8.37 19.71 -19.81
C SER A 306 7.10 19.11 -20.44
N GLY A 307 7.11 17.79 -20.68
CA GLY A 307 5.97 17.03 -21.19
C GLY A 307 4.98 16.56 -20.13
N ILE A 308 5.26 16.75 -18.83
CA ILE A 308 4.36 16.33 -17.76
C ILE A 308 3.15 17.25 -17.69
N SER A 309 1.95 16.69 -17.54
CA SER A 309 0.72 17.50 -17.40
C SER A 309 0.16 17.50 -15.97
N GLY A 310 0.60 16.59 -15.10
CA GLY A 310 0.20 16.54 -13.70
C GLY A 310 1.39 16.84 -12.81
N SER A 311 2.05 15.80 -12.31
CA SER A 311 3.17 15.94 -11.37
C SER A 311 4.35 15.02 -11.63
N LEU A 312 5.56 15.51 -11.31
CA LEU A 312 6.78 14.73 -11.14
C LEU A 312 7.12 14.61 -9.65
N THR A 313 7.31 13.39 -9.16
CA THR A 313 7.84 13.16 -7.81
C THR A 313 9.18 12.42 -7.91
N VAL A 314 10.23 12.90 -7.24
CA VAL A 314 11.58 12.30 -7.26
C VAL A 314 12.05 12.05 -5.84
N ILE A 315 12.34 10.80 -5.52
CA ILE A 315 12.64 10.32 -4.17
C ILE A 315 13.96 9.56 -4.20
N ASP A 316 14.84 9.80 -3.23
CA ASP A 316 16.06 9.02 -2.99
C ASP A 316 17.00 8.91 -4.19
N SER A 317 16.93 9.89 -5.10
CA SER A 317 17.59 9.86 -6.40
C SER A 317 18.84 10.75 -6.42
N SER A 318 19.70 10.54 -7.41
CA SER A 318 20.94 11.30 -7.58
C SER A 318 21.15 11.80 -9.00
N GLY A 319 21.71 13.00 -9.11
CA GLY A 319 22.22 13.61 -10.33
C GLY A 319 23.70 13.98 -10.15
N ASN A 320 24.56 13.55 -11.08
CA ASN A 320 25.98 13.89 -11.07
C ASN A 320 26.52 14.26 -12.46
N SER A 321 27.29 15.33 -12.56
CA SER A 321 27.88 15.80 -13.83
C SER A 321 26.82 16.06 -14.91
N LEU A 322 25.71 16.70 -14.53
CA LEU A 322 24.61 17.05 -15.43
C LEU A 322 24.60 18.55 -15.77
N GLY A 323 24.19 18.93 -16.99
CA GLY A 323 23.88 20.32 -17.30
C GLY A 323 22.77 20.85 -16.39
N ASN A 324 21.64 20.14 -16.30
CA ASN A 324 20.62 20.32 -15.27
C ASN A 324 20.09 18.95 -14.81
N MET A 325 19.75 18.83 -13.52
CA MET A 325 19.09 17.62 -13.04
C MET A 325 17.65 17.53 -13.55
N ILE A 326 16.84 18.58 -13.39
CA ILE A 326 15.47 18.64 -13.88
C ILE A 326 15.24 19.93 -14.67
N ILE A 327 14.64 19.84 -15.86
CA ILE A 327 14.07 20.97 -16.58
C ILE A 327 12.56 20.80 -16.73
N SER A 328 11.80 21.89 -16.63
CA SER A 328 10.35 21.89 -16.86
C SER A 328 9.87 23.26 -17.34
N SER A 329 8.62 23.34 -17.78
CA SER A 329 7.90 24.60 -17.91
C SER A 329 7.38 25.07 -16.53
N ASN A 330 7.15 26.38 -16.39
CA ASN A 330 6.35 26.93 -15.30
C ASN A 330 4.95 27.24 -15.83
N ALA A 331 3.92 26.61 -15.25
CA ALA A 331 2.54 26.76 -15.69
C ALA A 331 1.87 28.08 -15.25
N GLY A 332 2.58 28.96 -14.53
CA GLY A 332 2.16 30.36 -14.34
C GLY A 332 0.89 30.55 -13.51
N GLY A 333 0.63 29.66 -12.55
CA GLY A 333 -0.46 29.77 -11.59
C GLY A 333 -1.53 28.67 -11.64
N SER A 334 -1.33 27.60 -12.41
CA SER A 334 -2.08 26.34 -12.31
C SER A 334 -1.28 25.28 -11.54
N ALA A 335 -1.92 24.17 -11.16
CA ALA A 335 -1.26 23.05 -10.47
C ALA A 335 -0.49 22.11 -11.43
N GLN A 336 -0.52 22.41 -12.73
CA GLN A 336 0.18 21.67 -13.77
C GLN A 336 1.71 21.72 -13.56
N ASN A 337 2.40 20.64 -13.93
CA ASN A 337 3.86 20.52 -13.81
C ASN A 337 4.33 20.66 -12.35
N SER A 338 3.54 20.18 -11.39
CA SER A 338 3.96 20.13 -9.99
C SER A 338 5.21 19.25 -9.83
N ILE A 339 6.19 19.68 -9.04
CA ILE A 339 7.45 18.96 -8.82
C ILE A 339 7.66 18.78 -7.31
N ILE A 340 7.85 17.54 -6.90
CA ILE A 340 8.15 17.16 -5.52
C ILE A 340 9.50 16.43 -5.51
N LEU A 341 10.44 16.91 -4.70
CA LEU A 341 11.75 16.27 -4.51
C LEU A 341 11.91 15.88 -3.05
N GLU A 342 12.33 14.66 -2.77
CA GLU A 342 12.67 14.23 -1.41
C GLU A 342 13.97 13.41 -1.36
N ASN A 343 14.93 13.84 -0.54
CA ASN A 343 16.27 13.23 -0.45
C ASN A 343 16.94 13.06 -1.83
N VAL A 344 17.08 14.17 -2.55
CA VAL A 344 17.62 14.22 -3.91
C VAL A 344 19.02 14.81 -3.90
N GLN A 345 20.01 14.01 -4.27
CA GLN A 345 21.39 14.44 -4.35
C GLN A 345 21.68 15.05 -5.73
N CYS A 346 22.25 16.25 -5.76
CA CYS A 346 22.67 16.92 -6.98
C CYS A 346 24.09 17.45 -6.79
N THR A 347 25.04 16.85 -7.50
CA THR A 347 26.49 17.12 -7.37
C THR A 347 27.10 17.37 -8.74
N ASN A 348 28.12 18.23 -8.81
CA ASN A 348 28.83 18.58 -10.06
C ASN A 348 27.91 18.93 -11.25
N SER A 349 26.70 19.42 -10.97
CA SER A 349 25.68 19.69 -11.97
C SER A 349 25.31 21.17 -11.95
N GLY A 350 24.69 21.68 -13.01
CA GLY A 350 24.24 23.08 -13.08
C GLY A 350 23.12 23.38 -12.09
N SER A 351 21.85 23.37 -12.53
CA SER A 351 20.72 23.53 -11.62
C SER A 351 20.10 22.19 -11.22
N THR A 352 19.49 22.13 -10.04
CA THR A 352 18.68 20.98 -9.61
C THR A 352 17.31 21.03 -10.27
N VAL A 353 16.68 22.21 -10.30
CA VAL A 353 15.44 22.46 -11.04
C VAL A 353 15.60 23.77 -11.81
N SER A 354 15.33 23.72 -13.11
CA SER A 354 15.22 24.88 -13.99
C SER A 354 13.83 24.95 -14.63
N LEU A 355 13.14 26.06 -14.43
CA LEU A 355 11.80 26.31 -14.97
C LEU A 355 11.86 27.41 -16.03
N ASN A 356 11.38 27.13 -17.25
CA ASN A 356 11.46 28.06 -18.39
C ASN A 356 12.89 28.61 -18.59
N ASN A 357 13.91 27.74 -18.49
CA ASN A 357 15.34 28.07 -18.54
C ASN A 357 15.87 28.95 -17.40
N ASN A 358 15.13 29.12 -16.30
CA ASN A 358 15.58 29.82 -15.11
C ASN A 358 15.82 28.82 -13.98
N ALA A 359 17.04 28.81 -13.42
CA ALA A 359 17.35 27.99 -12.25
C ALA A 359 16.55 28.47 -11.03
N VAL A 360 15.69 27.61 -10.49
CA VAL A 360 14.87 27.90 -9.30
C VAL A 360 15.32 27.11 -8.07
N LEU A 361 16.09 26.05 -8.28
CA LEU A 361 16.72 25.27 -7.21
C LEU A 361 18.11 24.81 -7.65
N SER A 362 19.08 24.87 -6.73
CA SER A 362 20.45 24.41 -6.94
C SER A 362 20.96 23.66 -5.72
N GLY A 363 21.85 22.70 -5.92
CA GLY A 363 22.38 21.85 -4.85
C GLY A 363 21.43 20.72 -4.44
N SER A 364 21.86 19.91 -3.47
CA SER A 364 21.11 18.74 -3.01
C SER A 364 19.93 19.14 -2.11
N VAL A 365 18.85 18.37 -2.19
CA VAL A 365 17.67 18.46 -1.31
C VAL A 365 17.75 17.33 -0.29
N THR A 366 17.97 17.66 0.98
CA THR A 366 18.14 16.64 2.04
C THR A 366 16.83 16.20 2.69
N ASN A 367 15.78 17.02 2.58
CA ASN A 367 14.45 16.71 3.08
C ASN A 367 13.47 16.78 1.91
N THR A 368 12.37 17.54 1.99
CA THR A 368 11.37 17.65 0.92
C THR A 368 11.32 19.06 0.34
N TRP A 369 11.22 19.16 -0.97
CA TRP A 369 11.01 20.40 -1.69
C TRP A 369 9.77 20.28 -2.59
N VAL A 370 8.89 21.28 -2.55
CA VAL A 370 7.59 21.26 -3.24
C VAL A 370 7.42 22.50 -4.10
N HIS A 371 7.10 22.29 -5.37
CA HIS A 371 6.60 23.28 -6.30
C HIS A 371 5.22 22.84 -6.82
N GLY A 372 4.20 23.67 -6.59
CA GLY A 372 2.79 23.37 -6.89
C GLY A 372 1.86 23.71 -5.74
N ASP A 373 0.61 23.23 -5.82
CA ASP A 373 -0.43 23.53 -4.83
C ASP A 373 -0.28 22.63 -3.59
N MET A 374 -0.12 23.26 -2.43
CA MET A 374 0.12 22.61 -1.15
C MET A 374 -0.98 22.93 -0.12
N TYR A 375 -1.36 21.92 0.66
CA TYR A 375 -2.32 22.01 1.75
C TYR A 375 -1.70 21.51 3.06
N SER A 376 -2.11 22.15 4.15
CA SER A 376 -1.94 21.61 5.50
C SER A 376 -3.29 21.06 5.98
N GLY A 377 -3.26 20.11 6.93
CA GLY A 377 -4.49 19.59 7.54
C GLY A 377 -5.41 20.71 8.05
N GLY A 378 -6.71 20.61 7.75
CA GLY A 378 -7.72 21.63 8.03
C GLY A 378 -7.79 22.80 7.04
N ALA A 379 -6.85 22.92 6.09
CA ALA A 379 -6.91 23.96 5.06
C ALA A 379 -7.92 23.63 3.97
N THR A 380 -8.68 24.64 3.53
CA THR A 380 -9.66 24.53 2.43
C THR A 380 -9.24 25.29 1.17
N SER A 381 -8.01 25.81 1.13
CA SER A 381 -7.45 26.58 0.01
C SER A 381 -5.95 26.28 -0.13
N PRO A 382 -5.41 26.20 -1.35
CA PRO A 382 -4.01 25.85 -1.55
C PRO A 382 -3.08 27.03 -1.25
N ALA A 383 -1.92 26.73 -0.69
CA ALA A 383 -0.74 27.58 -0.82
C ALA A 383 -0.03 27.23 -2.13
N ARG A 384 0.12 28.21 -3.02
CA ARG A 384 0.78 28.01 -4.32
C ARG A 384 2.28 28.19 -4.18
N GLU A 385 3.01 27.09 -4.03
CA GLU A 385 4.42 27.14 -3.73
C GLU A 385 5.28 27.10 -4.98
N GLN A 386 6.29 27.96 -5.04
CA GLN A 386 7.27 27.97 -6.13
C GLN A 386 8.57 27.25 -5.76
N GLY A 387 8.60 26.61 -4.59
CA GLY A 387 9.75 25.88 -4.08
C GLY A 387 9.86 25.87 -2.55
N ALA A 388 8.81 25.44 -1.87
CA ALA A 388 8.76 25.35 -0.42
C ALA A 388 9.64 24.20 0.08
N GLN A 389 10.44 24.46 1.12
CA GLN A 389 11.15 23.43 1.86
C GLN A 389 10.23 22.90 2.98
N VAL A 390 10.00 21.60 2.98
CA VAL A 390 9.11 20.90 3.92
C VAL A 390 9.90 19.80 4.61
N THR A 391 9.54 19.52 5.86
CA THR A 391 10.07 18.38 6.60
C THR A 391 9.12 17.19 6.50
N THR A 392 9.58 16.09 5.91
CA THR A 392 8.94 14.77 5.99
C THR A 392 9.74 13.89 6.97
N PRO A 393 9.30 13.72 8.23
CA PRO A 393 9.95 12.84 9.20
C PRO A 393 9.68 11.38 8.84
N ARG A 394 10.54 10.79 8.01
CA ARG A 394 10.41 9.38 7.60
C ARG A 394 10.48 8.43 8.81
N ALA A 395 9.60 7.44 8.86
CA ALA A 395 9.65 6.41 9.90
C ALA A 395 10.86 5.49 9.68
N SER A 396 11.72 5.31 10.69
CA SER A 396 12.97 4.53 10.56
C SER A 396 12.76 3.08 10.14
N VAL A 397 11.62 2.49 10.52
CA VAL A 397 11.22 1.13 10.12
C VAL A 397 11.01 0.98 8.61
N LEU A 398 10.77 2.08 7.88
CA LEU A 398 10.60 2.09 6.43
C LEU A 398 11.91 2.23 5.65
N LEU A 399 13.03 2.49 6.34
CA LEU A 399 14.29 2.88 5.71
C LEU A 399 15.24 1.68 5.56
N GLY A 400 15.93 1.66 4.42
CA GLY A 400 17.06 0.78 4.15
C GLY A 400 18.40 1.50 4.34
N ALA A 401 19.38 1.13 3.51
CA ALA A 401 20.71 1.73 3.54
C ALA A 401 20.67 3.24 3.24
N ASN A 402 21.59 4.00 3.86
CA ASN A 402 21.76 5.44 3.65
C ASN A 402 20.48 6.26 3.90
N SER A 403 19.59 5.79 4.79
CA SER A 403 18.31 6.45 5.11
C SER A 403 17.35 6.64 3.93
N LYS A 404 17.57 5.92 2.82
CA LYS A 404 16.60 5.80 1.72
C LYS A 404 15.44 4.90 2.17
N TYR A 405 14.26 5.07 1.58
CA TYR A 405 13.21 4.06 1.70
C TYR A 405 13.74 2.71 1.21
N PHE A 406 13.39 1.65 1.93
CA PHE A 406 13.80 0.32 1.52
C PHE A 406 13.14 -0.05 0.17
N THR A 407 13.96 -0.49 -0.77
CA THR A 407 13.55 -1.09 -2.03
C THR A 407 14.28 -2.42 -2.22
N MET A 408 13.65 -3.34 -2.95
CA MET A 408 14.23 -4.64 -3.26
C MET A 408 14.00 -4.95 -4.74
N ALA A 409 15.07 -5.29 -5.45
CA ALA A 409 14.94 -5.79 -6.83
C ALA A 409 14.13 -7.10 -6.84
N PRO A 410 13.30 -7.35 -7.87
CA PRO A 410 12.56 -8.59 -8.00
C PRO A 410 13.48 -9.81 -7.86
N PRO A 411 13.18 -10.76 -6.97
CA PRO A 411 14.05 -11.90 -6.74
C PRO A 411 14.07 -12.80 -7.96
N THR A 412 15.26 -13.00 -8.55
CA THR A 412 15.48 -13.98 -9.63
C THR A 412 15.76 -15.38 -9.09
N TYR A 413 16.11 -15.47 -7.81
CA TYR A 413 16.59 -16.68 -7.15
C TYR A 413 17.83 -17.30 -7.82
N SER A 414 18.61 -16.51 -8.58
CA SER A 414 19.74 -16.99 -9.38
C SER A 414 20.87 -17.61 -8.55
N LYS A 415 20.97 -17.28 -7.26
CA LYS A 415 21.96 -17.86 -6.34
C LYS A 415 21.71 -19.32 -5.95
N TYR A 416 20.61 -19.91 -6.41
CA TYR A 416 20.18 -21.28 -6.10
C TYR A 416 20.15 -22.15 -7.35
N SER A 417 20.69 -23.36 -7.28
CA SER A 417 20.54 -24.39 -8.31
C SER A 417 19.11 -24.93 -8.33
N SER A 418 18.69 -25.56 -9.44
CA SER A 418 17.37 -26.20 -9.56
C SER A 418 17.10 -27.28 -8.51
N SER A 419 18.14 -27.85 -7.90
CA SER A 419 17.98 -28.80 -6.77
C SER A 419 17.41 -28.16 -5.49
N GLN A 420 17.45 -26.83 -5.38
CA GLN A 420 16.82 -26.07 -4.29
C GLN A 420 15.34 -25.79 -4.54
N PHE A 421 14.82 -26.18 -5.71
CA PHE A 421 13.44 -25.97 -6.10
C PHE A 421 12.66 -27.28 -6.05
N ILE A 422 11.37 -27.15 -5.79
CA ILE A 422 10.37 -28.21 -5.97
C ILE A 422 9.40 -27.70 -7.02
N ASN A 423 9.32 -28.38 -8.16
CA ASN A 423 8.19 -28.23 -9.05
C ASN A 423 6.98 -28.91 -8.39
N ILE A 424 5.95 -28.12 -8.10
CA ILE A 424 4.78 -28.57 -7.34
C ILE A 424 4.03 -29.72 -8.04
N LYS A 425 4.05 -29.76 -9.38
CA LYS A 425 3.38 -30.79 -10.18
C LYS A 425 4.10 -32.15 -10.17
N THR A 426 5.33 -32.21 -9.65
CA THR A 426 6.16 -33.43 -9.71
C THR A 426 6.46 -34.06 -8.35
N VAL A 427 5.80 -33.61 -7.28
CA VAL A 427 6.01 -34.18 -5.94
C VAL A 427 5.39 -35.57 -5.85
N SER A 428 6.24 -36.57 -5.58
CA SER A 428 5.80 -37.97 -5.49
C SER A 428 4.74 -38.16 -4.40
N GLY A 429 3.61 -38.76 -4.77
CA GLY A 429 2.49 -39.05 -3.85
C GLY A 429 1.56 -37.86 -3.57
N LEU A 430 1.86 -36.67 -4.09
CA LEU A 430 1.07 -35.44 -3.89
C LEU A 430 0.79 -34.78 -5.25
N PRO A 431 -0.06 -35.36 -6.12
CA PRO A 431 -0.31 -34.83 -7.45
C PRO A 431 -0.99 -33.46 -7.38
N VAL A 432 -0.38 -32.46 -8.01
CA VAL A 432 -0.97 -31.13 -8.24
C VAL A 432 -1.04 -30.94 -9.74
N MET A 433 -2.23 -30.70 -10.27
CA MET A 433 -2.49 -30.73 -11.71
C MET A 433 -2.33 -29.35 -12.35
N GLY A 434 -2.88 -28.30 -11.73
CA GLY A 434 -2.95 -26.98 -12.33
C GLY A 434 -3.66 -27.00 -13.68
N ASP A 435 -4.70 -27.83 -13.81
CA ASP A 435 -5.35 -28.15 -15.08
C ASP A 435 -6.62 -27.33 -15.37
N GLY A 436 -6.98 -26.43 -14.46
CA GLY A 436 -8.21 -25.64 -14.49
C GLY A 436 -9.47 -26.42 -14.14
N ALA A 437 -9.36 -27.62 -13.55
CA ALA A 437 -10.52 -28.45 -13.20
C ALA A 437 -10.36 -29.22 -11.88
N THR A 438 -9.19 -29.80 -11.63
CA THR A 438 -8.90 -30.63 -10.46
C THR A 438 -8.72 -29.77 -9.21
N ASP A 439 -9.36 -30.17 -8.10
CA ASP A 439 -9.14 -29.56 -6.80
C ASP A 439 -7.74 -29.90 -6.26
N ASP A 440 -6.83 -28.92 -6.31
CA ASP A 440 -5.45 -29.05 -5.90
C ASP A 440 -5.22 -28.68 -4.42
N THR A 441 -6.27 -28.28 -3.68
CA THR A 441 -6.18 -27.66 -2.34
C THR A 441 -5.37 -28.48 -1.34
N ALA A 442 -5.69 -29.77 -1.22
CA ALA A 442 -5.10 -30.62 -0.19
C ALA A 442 -3.60 -30.85 -0.45
N ASN A 443 -3.23 -31.11 -1.70
CA ASN A 443 -1.85 -31.43 -2.07
C ASN A 443 -0.97 -30.18 -2.08
N ILE A 444 -1.48 -29.03 -2.51
CA ILE A 444 -0.76 -27.74 -2.38
C ILE A 444 -0.41 -27.48 -0.91
N ASN A 445 -1.40 -27.59 -0.01
CA ASN A 445 -1.16 -27.38 1.43
C ASN A 445 -0.17 -28.38 2.02
N ALA A 446 -0.26 -29.66 1.64
CA ALA A 446 0.68 -30.69 2.10
C ALA A 446 2.12 -30.39 1.65
N ILE A 447 2.32 -29.96 0.40
CA ILE A 447 3.64 -29.59 -0.14
C ILE A 447 4.18 -28.35 0.56
N LEU A 448 3.37 -27.30 0.73
CA LEU A 448 3.79 -26.09 1.43
C LEU A 448 4.18 -26.38 2.87
N ALA A 449 3.38 -27.17 3.60
CA ALA A 449 3.71 -27.58 4.97
C ALA A 449 5.01 -28.41 5.04
N GLN A 450 5.24 -29.30 4.07
CA GLN A 450 6.42 -30.16 4.03
C GLN A 450 7.70 -29.37 3.73
N TYR A 451 7.65 -28.41 2.81
CA TYR A 451 8.83 -27.75 2.24
C TYR A 451 9.02 -26.28 2.64
N ALA A 452 8.16 -25.71 3.48
CA ALA A 452 8.35 -24.37 4.03
C ALA A 452 9.67 -24.26 4.82
N GLY A 453 10.49 -23.28 4.44
CA GLY A 453 11.83 -23.08 4.96
C GLY A 453 12.79 -24.20 4.57
N CYS A 454 12.51 -24.90 3.46
CA CYS A 454 13.24 -26.07 2.99
C CYS A 454 13.62 -25.98 1.51
N LYS A 455 12.65 -25.62 0.66
CA LYS A 455 12.83 -25.47 -0.79
C LYS A 455 12.05 -24.27 -1.31
N ILE A 456 12.43 -23.79 -2.49
CA ILE A 456 11.64 -22.84 -3.26
C ILE A 456 10.59 -23.63 -4.05
N ILE A 457 9.32 -23.23 -3.97
CA ILE A 457 8.21 -23.95 -4.60
C ILE A 457 7.89 -23.27 -5.93
N TYR A 458 8.19 -23.96 -7.02
CA TYR A 458 7.87 -23.53 -8.37
C TYR A 458 6.48 -24.04 -8.77
N PHE A 459 5.63 -23.10 -9.19
CA PHE A 459 4.32 -23.33 -9.79
C PHE A 459 4.44 -23.11 -11.30
N PRO A 460 4.63 -24.16 -12.11
CA PRO A 460 4.58 -24.04 -13.57
C PRO A 460 3.24 -23.44 -14.04
N ALA A 461 3.20 -22.92 -15.26
CA ALA A 461 1.98 -22.40 -15.86
C ALA A 461 0.79 -23.37 -15.72
N GLY A 462 -0.37 -22.81 -15.40
CA GLY A 462 -1.61 -23.54 -15.18
C GLY A 462 -2.54 -22.83 -14.21
N THR A 463 -3.80 -23.23 -14.22
CA THR A 463 -4.82 -22.76 -13.28
C THR A 463 -5.06 -23.84 -12.22
N TYR A 464 -4.64 -23.55 -11.01
CA TYR A 464 -4.77 -24.41 -9.83
C TYR A 464 -6.11 -24.11 -9.14
N ILE A 465 -7.09 -25.02 -9.29
CA ILE A 465 -8.41 -24.84 -8.68
C ILE A 465 -8.33 -25.20 -7.20
N VAL A 466 -8.86 -24.31 -6.35
CA VAL A 466 -8.89 -24.53 -4.90
C VAL A 466 -10.31 -24.36 -4.36
N THR A 467 -10.72 -25.29 -3.50
CA THR A 467 -12.02 -25.27 -2.83
C THR A 467 -11.93 -24.87 -1.36
N GLY A 468 -10.72 -24.68 -0.84
CA GLY A 468 -10.44 -24.22 0.53
C GLY A 468 -9.16 -23.39 0.60
N THR A 469 -8.87 -22.88 1.79
CA THR A 469 -7.70 -22.01 2.02
C THR A 469 -6.39 -22.72 1.71
N ILE A 470 -5.54 -22.07 0.92
CA ILE A 470 -4.11 -22.37 0.79
C ILE A 470 -3.38 -21.60 1.89
N PHE A 471 -2.89 -22.33 2.89
CA PHE A 471 -2.07 -21.78 3.95
C PHE A 471 -0.61 -21.78 3.51
N VAL A 472 0.02 -20.60 3.52
CA VAL A 472 1.43 -20.40 3.20
C VAL A 472 2.20 -20.23 4.53
N PRO A 473 2.93 -21.25 5.01
CA PRO A 473 3.63 -21.17 6.29
C PRO A 473 4.85 -20.24 6.24
N SER A 474 5.29 -19.77 7.41
CA SER A 474 6.57 -19.07 7.54
C SER A 474 7.74 -19.92 7.01
N GLY A 475 8.63 -19.28 6.25
CA GLY A 475 9.73 -19.89 5.53
C GLY A 475 9.44 -20.20 4.04
N SER A 476 8.22 -19.97 3.56
CA SER A 476 7.85 -20.31 2.17
C SER A 476 8.41 -19.32 1.16
N ILE A 477 8.90 -19.84 0.02
CA ILE A 477 9.23 -19.04 -1.16
C ILE A 477 8.51 -19.69 -2.35
N ILE A 478 7.67 -18.92 -3.03
CA ILE A 478 6.80 -19.38 -4.12
C ILE A 478 7.12 -18.56 -5.38
N VAL A 479 7.32 -19.24 -6.50
CA VAL A 479 7.55 -18.60 -7.80
C VAL A 479 6.69 -19.27 -8.88
N GLY A 480 5.98 -18.45 -9.67
CA GLY A 480 5.19 -18.89 -10.81
C GLY A 480 5.88 -18.65 -12.15
N ASP A 481 5.21 -19.08 -13.23
CA ASP A 481 5.44 -18.55 -14.57
C ASP A 481 4.59 -17.28 -14.73
N ALA A 482 5.25 -16.14 -14.94
CA ALA A 482 4.62 -14.83 -14.97
C ALA A 482 3.37 -14.80 -15.86
N TYR A 483 2.27 -14.32 -15.29
CA TYR A 483 0.93 -14.22 -15.89
C TYR A 483 0.23 -15.55 -16.24
N ALA A 484 0.92 -16.69 -16.09
CA ALA A 484 0.44 -18.02 -16.51
C ALA A 484 0.15 -18.97 -15.34
N SER A 485 0.70 -18.72 -14.16
CA SER A 485 0.43 -19.50 -12.94
C SER A 485 -0.65 -18.83 -12.09
N ALA A 486 -1.84 -19.44 -12.04
CA ALA A 486 -3.01 -18.86 -11.38
C ALA A 486 -3.59 -19.76 -10.30
N ILE A 487 -3.87 -19.24 -9.10
CA ILE A 487 -4.71 -19.91 -8.09
C ILE A 487 -6.13 -19.35 -8.24
N SER A 488 -7.10 -20.26 -8.40
CA SER A 488 -8.50 -19.90 -8.69
C SER A 488 -9.46 -20.56 -7.71
N ALA A 489 -10.16 -19.75 -6.91
CA ALA A 489 -11.12 -20.26 -5.93
C ALA A 489 -12.45 -20.70 -6.56
N THR A 490 -13.04 -21.77 -6.02
CA THR A 490 -14.40 -22.23 -6.33
C THR A 490 -15.04 -22.86 -5.09
N GLY A 491 -16.36 -23.06 -5.11
CA GLY A 491 -17.07 -23.80 -4.08
C GLY A 491 -17.56 -23.01 -2.87
N SER A 492 -18.35 -23.68 -2.03
CA SER A 492 -19.18 -23.07 -0.99
C SER A 492 -18.41 -22.45 0.18
N ASN A 493 -17.15 -22.84 0.41
CA ASN A 493 -16.31 -22.28 1.48
C ASN A 493 -16.04 -20.77 1.31
N PHE A 494 -16.19 -20.27 0.08
CA PHE A 494 -15.97 -18.87 -0.27
C PHE A 494 -17.26 -18.13 -0.63
N TRP A 495 -18.43 -18.73 -0.37
CA TRP A 495 -19.72 -18.15 -0.78
C TRP A 495 -20.30 -17.16 0.23
N ASN A 496 -20.06 -17.31 1.53
CA ASN A 496 -20.76 -16.50 2.54
C ASN A 496 -20.09 -15.13 2.76
N PRO A 497 -20.71 -14.00 2.37
CA PRO A 497 -20.10 -12.68 2.52
C PRO A 497 -20.07 -12.18 3.97
N ASN A 498 -20.86 -12.77 4.87
CA ASN A 498 -20.87 -12.45 6.31
C ASN A 498 -19.85 -13.26 7.11
N ALA A 499 -19.23 -14.27 6.49
CA ALA A 499 -18.16 -15.06 7.07
C ALA A 499 -17.10 -15.29 5.98
N PRO A 500 -16.41 -14.22 5.53
CA PRO A 500 -15.49 -14.32 4.41
C PRO A 500 -14.29 -15.20 4.76
N THR A 501 -13.87 -16.01 3.80
CA THR A 501 -12.76 -16.97 3.93
C THR A 501 -11.61 -16.57 3.02
N ALA A 502 -10.39 -16.61 3.54
CA ALA A 502 -9.19 -16.37 2.75
C ALA A 502 -8.93 -17.53 1.77
N MET A 503 -8.78 -17.25 0.46
CA MET A 503 -8.31 -18.23 -0.52
C MET A 503 -6.83 -18.54 -0.28
N VAL A 504 -5.99 -17.52 -0.11
CA VAL A 504 -4.60 -17.67 0.30
C VAL A 504 -4.38 -16.94 1.62
N LYS A 505 -3.89 -17.67 2.63
CA LYS A 505 -3.56 -17.12 3.95
C LYS A 505 -2.05 -17.22 4.17
N VAL A 506 -1.36 -16.09 4.25
CA VAL A 506 0.10 -16.01 4.39
C VAL A 506 0.47 -15.83 5.85
N GLY A 507 0.90 -16.94 6.46
CA GLY A 507 1.16 -17.08 7.89
C GLY A 507 -0.08 -16.89 8.77
N ASN A 508 0.12 -17.07 10.07
CA ASN A 508 -0.82 -16.73 11.11
C ASN A 508 -0.48 -15.37 11.74
N ALA A 509 -1.45 -14.78 12.45
CA ALA A 509 -1.22 -13.56 13.19
C ALA A 509 -0.10 -13.78 14.23
N GLY A 510 0.88 -12.88 14.23
CA GLY A 510 2.05 -12.98 15.09
C GLY A 510 3.22 -13.80 14.54
N ASP A 511 3.05 -14.51 13.41
CA ASP A 511 4.18 -15.17 12.74
C ASP A 511 5.21 -14.12 12.28
N VAL A 512 6.49 -14.47 12.42
CA VAL A 512 7.61 -13.69 11.89
C VAL A 512 8.52 -14.62 11.08
N GLY A 513 8.97 -14.18 9.90
CA GLY A 513 9.89 -14.95 9.07
C GLY A 513 9.81 -14.57 7.59
N VAL A 514 10.11 -15.53 6.72
CA VAL A 514 10.15 -15.34 5.26
C VAL A 514 8.86 -15.83 4.62
N ALA A 515 8.25 -15.04 3.76
CA ALA A 515 7.17 -15.48 2.88
C ALA A 515 7.22 -14.67 1.58
N GLN A 516 7.87 -15.22 0.56
CA GLN A 516 8.06 -14.54 -0.73
C GLN A 516 7.19 -15.19 -1.79
N ILE A 517 6.45 -14.40 -2.55
CA ILE A 517 5.58 -14.85 -3.63
C ILE A 517 5.88 -14.01 -4.87
N SER A 518 6.20 -14.64 -5.98
CA SER A 518 6.50 -13.94 -7.23
C SER A 518 5.84 -14.59 -8.43
N ASP A 519 5.46 -13.79 -9.43
CA ASP A 519 4.95 -14.27 -10.71
C ASP A 519 3.64 -15.10 -10.60
N MET A 520 2.76 -14.76 -9.65
CA MET A 520 1.48 -15.47 -9.41
C MET A 520 0.25 -14.61 -9.74
N MET A 521 -0.80 -15.23 -10.28
CA MET A 521 -2.12 -14.65 -10.47
C MET A 521 -3.11 -15.22 -9.44
N PHE A 522 -3.94 -14.37 -8.84
CA PHE A 522 -5.01 -14.76 -7.93
C PHE A 522 -6.37 -14.43 -8.54
N THR A 523 -7.29 -15.39 -8.59
CA THR A 523 -8.57 -15.22 -9.27
C THR A 523 -9.67 -16.09 -8.65
N VAL A 524 -10.88 -16.01 -9.20
CA VAL A 524 -12.05 -16.81 -8.82
C VAL A 524 -12.63 -17.48 -10.06
N ALA A 525 -12.95 -18.76 -9.94
CA ALA A 525 -13.62 -19.54 -10.98
C ALA A 525 -15.15 -19.38 -10.93
N ASP A 526 -15.72 -19.03 -9.78
CA ASP A 526 -17.16 -18.82 -9.57
C ASP A 526 -17.43 -17.39 -9.07
N VAL A 527 -18.69 -16.99 -8.98
CA VAL A 527 -19.12 -15.78 -8.26
C VAL A 527 -19.06 -16.09 -6.77
N LEU A 528 -18.08 -15.54 -6.05
CA LEU A 528 -17.76 -15.93 -4.67
C LEU A 528 -17.74 -14.73 -3.73
N GLN A 529 -18.92 -14.22 -3.39
CA GLN A 529 -19.09 -13.02 -2.55
C GLN A 529 -18.45 -13.10 -1.14
N GLY A 530 -18.06 -14.28 -0.66
CA GLY A 530 -17.31 -14.50 0.59
C GLY A 530 -15.81 -14.76 0.38
N CYS A 531 -15.29 -14.70 -0.84
CA CYS A 531 -13.88 -14.94 -1.12
C CYS A 531 -13.05 -13.70 -0.81
N LYS A 532 -12.18 -13.81 0.18
CA LYS A 532 -11.06 -12.88 0.41
C LYS A 532 -9.84 -13.49 -0.28
N LEU A 533 -9.34 -12.91 -1.37
CA LEU A 533 -8.37 -13.64 -2.20
C LEU A 533 -7.04 -13.88 -1.49
N VAL A 534 -6.44 -12.84 -0.91
CA VAL A 534 -5.17 -12.95 -0.16
C VAL A 534 -5.27 -12.22 1.18
N GLU A 535 -4.92 -12.91 2.25
CA GLU A 535 -4.74 -12.35 3.60
C GLU A 535 -3.29 -12.54 4.05
N VAL A 536 -2.62 -11.45 4.41
CA VAL A 536 -1.24 -11.48 4.91
C VAL A 536 -1.26 -11.20 6.41
N ASN A 537 -0.72 -12.14 7.18
CA ASN A 537 -0.66 -12.07 8.64
C ASN A 537 0.78 -11.99 9.17
N ILE A 538 1.69 -12.70 8.51
CA ILE A 538 3.11 -12.77 8.86
C ILE A 538 3.81 -11.41 8.68
N ALA A 539 4.81 -11.16 9.52
CA ALA A 539 5.76 -10.07 9.34
C ALA A 539 7.15 -10.56 8.93
N GLY A 540 7.84 -9.79 8.11
CA GLY A 540 9.27 -9.96 7.90
C GLY A 540 10.08 -9.75 9.19
N ALA A 541 11.18 -10.48 9.35
CA ALA A 541 12.17 -10.16 10.38
C ALA A 541 13.02 -8.96 9.95
N ALA A 542 13.25 -8.83 8.65
CA ALA A 542 13.80 -7.67 7.96
C ALA A 542 12.87 -7.23 6.80
N PRO A 543 12.97 -5.96 6.34
CA PRO A 543 12.29 -5.51 5.13
C PRO A 543 12.57 -6.45 3.94
N GLY A 544 11.52 -6.85 3.20
CA GLY A 544 11.63 -7.75 2.06
C GLY A 544 11.63 -9.25 2.37
N ASP A 545 11.70 -9.67 3.63
CA ASP A 545 11.56 -11.10 4.00
C ASP A 545 10.17 -11.64 3.65
N VAL A 546 9.14 -10.81 3.80
CA VAL A 546 7.78 -11.07 3.34
C VAL A 546 7.50 -10.13 2.19
N GLY A 547 7.11 -10.67 1.02
CA GLY A 547 6.84 -9.82 -0.13
C GLY A 547 6.22 -10.48 -1.34
N PHE A 548 5.71 -9.61 -2.21
CA PHE A 548 5.06 -9.95 -3.47
C PHE A 548 5.73 -9.21 -4.62
N TRP A 549 6.08 -9.91 -5.69
CA TRP A 549 6.65 -9.29 -6.90
C TRP A 549 5.92 -9.78 -8.14
N ASN A 550 5.50 -8.87 -9.03
CA ASN A 550 4.82 -9.21 -10.30
C ASN A 550 3.69 -10.24 -10.07
N SER A 551 2.91 -10.00 -9.02
CA SER A 551 1.82 -10.89 -8.60
C SER A 551 0.53 -10.09 -8.57
N HIS A 552 -0.50 -10.61 -9.23
CA HIS A 552 -1.65 -9.82 -9.67
C HIS A 552 -2.96 -10.51 -9.28
N PHE A 553 -4.06 -9.75 -9.34
CA PHE A 553 -5.41 -10.26 -9.19
C PHE A 553 -6.22 -9.93 -10.44
N ARG A 554 -7.02 -10.89 -10.89
CA ARG A 554 -7.96 -10.73 -12.00
C ARG A 554 -9.31 -11.30 -11.63
N ILE A 555 -10.33 -10.47 -11.46
CA ILE A 555 -11.68 -10.92 -11.09
C ILE A 555 -12.60 -10.84 -12.30
N GLY A 556 -12.84 -11.99 -12.94
CA GLY A 556 -13.60 -12.06 -14.19
C GLY A 556 -12.78 -11.66 -15.42
N GLY A 557 -13.49 -11.35 -16.50
CA GLY A 557 -12.89 -10.88 -17.75
C GLY A 557 -12.03 -11.89 -18.50
N ALA A 558 -11.97 -13.15 -18.07
CA ALA A 558 -11.16 -14.19 -18.71
C ALA A 558 -11.83 -15.56 -18.68
N VAL A 559 -11.53 -16.38 -19.69
CA VAL A 559 -11.98 -17.77 -19.78
C VAL A 559 -11.53 -18.55 -18.53
N GLY A 560 -12.40 -19.47 -18.08
CA GLY A 560 -12.17 -20.25 -16.86
C GLY A 560 -12.83 -19.67 -15.61
N SER A 561 -13.65 -18.62 -15.76
CA SER A 561 -14.46 -18.06 -14.69
C SER A 561 -15.92 -17.90 -15.09
N LYS A 562 -16.83 -18.26 -14.20
CA LYS A 562 -18.26 -17.97 -14.33
C LYS A 562 -18.53 -16.47 -14.24
N VAL A 563 -17.65 -15.73 -13.57
CA VAL A 563 -17.67 -14.27 -13.53
C VAL A 563 -17.58 -13.70 -14.95
N GLN A 564 -16.69 -14.22 -15.80
CA GLN A 564 -16.62 -13.80 -17.20
C GLN A 564 -17.91 -14.10 -17.97
N THR A 565 -18.57 -15.24 -17.75
CA THR A 565 -19.76 -15.61 -18.54
C THR A 565 -21.08 -15.01 -18.03
N ASN A 566 -21.19 -14.66 -16.76
CA ASN A 566 -22.47 -14.35 -16.12
C ASN A 566 -22.63 -12.88 -15.70
N CYS A 567 -21.56 -12.09 -15.70
CA CYS A 567 -21.56 -10.74 -15.10
C CYS A 567 -21.84 -9.64 -16.12
N TYR A 568 -22.97 -9.76 -16.82
CA TYR A 568 -23.48 -8.75 -17.77
C TYR A 568 -24.81 -8.12 -17.31
N GLY A 569 -25.29 -8.51 -16.12
CA GLY A 569 -26.52 -8.01 -15.51
C GLY A 569 -26.26 -6.89 -14.49
N THR A 570 -26.93 -6.96 -13.34
CA THR A 570 -26.78 -6.00 -12.25
C THR A 570 -25.60 -6.37 -11.33
N PRO A 571 -24.98 -5.42 -10.62
CA PRO A 571 -23.84 -5.71 -9.76
C PRO A 571 -24.20 -6.68 -8.61
N ASP A 572 -25.45 -6.67 -8.12
CA ASP A 572 -25.92 -7.64 -7.11
C ASP A 572 -25.87 -9.11 -7.57
N GLN A 573 -26.11 -9.36 -8.87
CA GLN A 573 -26.00 -10.70 -9.47
C GLN A 573 -24.54 -11.17 -9.58
N CYS A 574 -23.58 -10.24 -9.52
CA CYS A 574 -22.16 -10.52 -9.69
C CYS A 574 -21.31 -9.95 -8.55
N LYS A 575 -21.65 -10.32 -7.31
CA LYS A 575 -20.76 -10.15 -6.16
C LYS A 575 -19.60 -11.15 -6.24
N ALA A 576 -18.63 -10.85 -7.09
CA ALA A 576 -17.62 -11.80 -7.54
C ALA A 576 -16.60 -12.18 -6.45
N ALA A 577 -16.25 -11.24 -5.59
CA ALA A 577 -15.33 -11.47 -4.46
C ALA A 577 -15.58 -10.46 -3.33
N TRP A 578 -15.32 -10.88 -2.08
CA TRP A 578 -15.40 -10.01 -0.90
C TRP A 578 -14.34 -8.90 -0.95
N GLY A 579 -13.12 -9.25 -1.36
CA GLY A 579 -12.00 -8.32 -1.54
C GLY A 579 -10.71 -9.00 -1.99
N LEU A 580 -9.77 -8.21 -2.51
CA LEU A 580 -8.54 -8.75 -3.10
C LEU A 580 -7.46 -9.03 -2.05
N LEU A 581 -7.00 -8.00 -1.36
CA LEU A 581 -5.84 -8.08 -0.48
C LEU A 581 -6.13 -7.44 0.89
N HIS A 582 -5.86 -8.20 1.94
CA HIS A 582 -5.97 -7.76 3.32
C HIS A 582 -4.63 -7.91 4.03
N LEU A 583 -4.01 -6.77 4.37
CA LEU A 583 -2.82 -6.69 5.21
C LEU A 583 -3.26 -6.46 6.64
N THR A 584 -3.21 -7.50 7.46
CA THR A 584 -3.69 -7.44 8.84
C THR A 584 -2.74 -6.65 9.74
N SER A 585 -3.19 -6.31 10.96
CA SER A 585 -2.43 -5.48 11.90
C SER A 585 -1.06 -6.02 12.31
N THR A 586 -0.84 -7.33 12.24
CA THR A 586 0.44 -7.97 12.58
C THR A 586 1.42 -8.07 11.42
N SER A 587 0.97 -7.81 10.19
CA SER A 587 1.75 -8.01 8.98
C SER A 587 2.82 -6.93 8.76
N SER A 588 3.85 -7.27 7.98
CA SER A 588 4.88 -6.36 7.47
C SER A 588 5.36 -6.92 6.14
N VAL A 589 5.13 -6.19 5.04
CA VAL A 589 5.25 -6.72 3.68
C VAL A 589 5.82 -5.69 2.70
N TYR A 590 6.65 -6.17 1.77
CA TYR A 590 7.08 -5.43 0.59
C TYR A 590 6.32 -5.91 -0.65
N ILE A 591 5.59 -5.03 -1.32
CA ILE A 591 4.81 -5.36 -2.52
C ILE A 591 5.33 -4.53 -3.69
N GLU A 592 5.67 -5.17 -4.80
CA GLU A 592 6.14 -4.50 -6.01
C GLU A 592 5.47 -5.04 -7.28
N ASN A 593 5.07 -4.13 -8.17
CA ASN A 593 4.37 -4.44 -9.42
C ASN A 593 3.13 -5.32 -9.20
N MET A 594 2.14 -4.78 -8.51
CA MET A 594 0.88 -5.49 -8.22
C MET A 594 -0.29 -4.77 -8.88
N TRP A 595 -1.08 -5.53 -9.62
CA TRP A 595 -2.32 -5.03 -10.21
C TRP A 595 -3.48 -5.85 -9.67
N GLY A 596 -4.37 -5.21 -8.92
CA GLY A 596 -5.63 -5.76 -8.48
C GLY A 596 -6.75 -5.26 -9.37
N TRP A 597 -7.22 -6.09 -10.29
CA TRP A 597 -8.19 -5.68 -11.30
C TRP A 597 -9.50 -6.45 -11.17
N THR A 598 -10.58 -5.70 -10.95
CA THR A 598 -11.95 -6.19 -11.15
C THR A 598 -12.36 -5.88 -12.58
N ALA A 599 -12.74 -6.90 -13.35
CA ALA A 599 -12.90 -6.75 -14.79
C ALA A 599 -13.99 -5.73 -15.17
N ASP A 600 -13.57 -4.64 -15.82
CA ASP A 600 -14.45 -3.67 -16.49
C ASP A 600 -14.84 -4.11 -17.91
N HIS A 601 -14.03 -4.98 -18.52
CA HIS A 601 -14.28 -5.59 -19.82
C HIS A 601 -13.80 -7.04 -19.90
N ASP A 602 -14.27 -7.75 -20.92
CA ASP A 602 -13.85 -9.12 -21.23
C ASP A 602 -12.61 -9.15 -22.11
N LEU A 603 -11.56 -9.85 -21.69
CA LEU A 603 -10.29 -10.00 -22.39
C LEU A 603 -10.29 -11.09 -23.47
N ASP A 604 -11.19 -12.07 -23.38
CA ASP A 604 -11.22 -13.28 -24.23
C ASP A 604 -12.53 -13.46 -25.02
N GLY A 605 -13.58 -12.70 -24.66
CA GLY A 605 -14.91 -12.73 -25.29
C GLY A 605 -15.14 -11.64 -26.32
N SER A 606 -16.40 -11.46 -26.73
CA SER A 606 -16.80 -10.60 -27.87
C SER A 606 -16.96 -9.11 -27.53
N GLY A 607 -16.16 -8.59 -26.59
CA GLY A 607 -16.01 -7.14 -26.36
C GLY A 607 -17.18 -6.43 -25.66
N GLY A 608 -17.94 -7.12 -24.80
CA GLY A 608 -18.98 -6.50 -23.97
C GLY A 608 -18.44 -5.91 -22.67
N THR A 609 -19.05 -4.81 -22.20
CA THR A 609 -18.82 -4.26 -20.85
C THR A 609 -19.32 -5.25 -19.79
N THR A 610 -18.50 -5.52 -18.78
CA THR A 610 -18.85 -6.42 -17.67
C THR A 610 -19.24 -5.62 -16.43
N THR A 611 -20.29 -6.06 -15.74
CA THR A 611 -20.73 -5.51 -14.45
C THR A 611 -20.29 -6.46 -13.35
N VAL A 612 -19.05 -6.33 -12.90
CA VAL A 612 -18.48 -7.13 -11.81
C VAL A 612 -18.45 -6.29 -10.53
N SER A 613 -18.92 -6.86 -9.42
CA SER A 613 -18.86 -6.24 -8.10
C SER A 613 -17.91 -7.02 -7.19
N THR A 614 -16.67 -6.55 -7.11
CA THR A 614 -15.77 -6.89 -6.00
C THR A 614 -15.92 -5.84 -4.92
N GLY A 615 -16.06 -6.24 -3.65
CA GLY A 615 -16.30 -5.28 -2.57
C GLY A 615 -15.14 -4.31 -2.34
N ARG A 616 -13.93 -4.85 -2.18
CA ARG A 616 -12.77 -4.14 -1.60
C ARG A 616 -11.50 -4.40 -2.41
N GLY A 617 -10.69 -3.36 -2.66
CA GLY A 617 -9.35 -3.51 -3.25
C GLY A 617 -8.33 -3.97 -2.22
N LEU A 618 -7.56 -3.02 -1.68
CA LEU A 618 -6.55 -3.22 -0.65
C LEU A 618 -7.01 -2.68 0.71
N LEU A 619 -7.15 -3.55 1.71
CA LEU A 619 -7.31 -3.16 3.12
C LEU A 619 -5.97 -3.26 3.84
N VAL A 620 -5.51 -2.15 4.41
CA VAL A 620 -4.27 -2.06 5.19
C VAL A 620 -4.62 -1.71 6.63
N GLU A 621 -4.38 -2.66 7.53
CA GLU A 621 -4.42 -2.47 8.99
C GLU A 621 -3.02 -2.63 9.62
N ALA A 622 -2.02 -2.95 8.80
CA ALA A 622 -0.64 -3.19 9.21
C ALA A 622 -0.08 -2.02 10.03
N THR A 623 0.53 -2.34 11.16
CA THR A 623 1.15 -1.35 12.07
C THR A 623 2.68 -1.35 12.02
N LYS A 624 3.26 -2.34 11.32
CA LYS A 624 4.70 -2.47 11.05
C LYS A 624 5.02 -1.90 9.66
N GLY A 625 6.30 -1.90 9.30
CA GLY A 625 6.74 -1.43 7.98
C GLY A 625 6.02 -2.13 6.83
N THR A 626 5.40 -1.34 5.96
CA THR A 626 4.73 -1.79 4.74
C THR A 626 5.19 -0.93 3.57
N TRP A 627 5.58 -1.56 2.46
CA TRP A 627 6.03 -0.89 1.24
C TRP A 627 5.14 -1.32 0.07
N LEU A 628 4.51 -0.35 -0.58
CA LEU A 628 3.63 -0.53 -1.74
C LEU A 628 4.26 0.17 -2.95
N VAL A 629 5.02 -0.57 -3.75
CA VAL A 629 5.85 -0.04 -4.82
C VAL A 629 5.27 -0.33 -6.21
N GLY A 630 4.63 0.66 -6.82
CA GLY A 630 3.92 0.49 -8.08
C GLY A 630 2.75 -0.49 -7.92
N THR A 631 1.73 -0.08 -7.19
CA THR A 631 0.51 -0.87 -6.99
C THR A 631 -0.69 -0.20 -7.65
N ALA A 632 -1.55 -1.00 -8.25
CA ALA A 632 -2.82 -0.53 -8.81
C ALA A 632 -3.98 -1.36 -8.25
N MET A 633 -5.07 -0.70 -7.86
CA MET A 633 -6.31 -1.33 -7.43
C MET A 633 -7.46 -0.63 -8.16
N GLU A 634 -8.15 -1.37 -9.03
CA GLU A 634 -9.13 -0.78 -9.95
C GLU A 634 -10.50 -1.47 -9.87
N HIS A 635 -11.54 -0.66 -9.98
CA HIS A 635 -12.94 -1.06 -10.12
C HIS A 635 -13.52 -1.85 -8.94
N HIS A 636 -13.07 -1.57 -7.72
CA HIS A 636 -13.68 -2.09 -6.51
C HIS A 636 -14.85 -1.23 -6.05
N THR A 637 -15.89 -1.85 -5.51
CA THR A 637 -17.19 -1.22 -5.27
C THR A 637 -17.18 -0.19 -4.13
N LEU A 638 -16.45 -0.46 -3.04
CA LEU A 638 -16.45 0.40 -1.85
C LEU A 638 -15.25 1.34 -1.83
N TYR A 639 -14.06 0.80 -2.09
CA TYR A 639 -12.81 1.55 -2.12
C TYR A 639 -11.72 0.78 -2.86
N GLN A 640 -10.75 1.52 -3.40
CA GLN A 640 -9.55 0.94 -4.00
C GLN A 640 -8.47 0.66 -2.93
N TYR A 641 -8.23 1.64 -2.05
CA TYR A 641 -7.33 1.54 -0.90
C TYR A 641 -8.02 2.00 0.40
N ASN A 642 -7.84 1.26 1.49
CA ASN A 642 -8.33 1.63 2.82
C ASN A 642 -7.22 1.44 3.84
N PHE A 643 -6.76 2.55 4.42
CA PHE A 643 -5.79 2.61 5.51
C PHE A 643 -6.55 2.79 6.83
N GLU A 644 -6.64 1.70 7.58
CA GLU A 644 -7.50 1.55 8.75
C GLU A 644 -6.63 1.29 9.98
N TYR A 645 -6.42 2.33 10.79
CA TYR A 645 -5.44 2.32 11.90
C TYR A 645 -4.03 1.87 11.49
N ALA A 646 -3.69 2.01 10.21
CA ALA A 646 -2.42 1.60 9.67
C ALA A 646 -1.29 2.53 10.16
N GLN A 647 -0.10 1.96 10.32
CA GLN A 647 1.09 2.72 10.71
C GLN A 647 2.28 2.32 9.87
N ASN A 648 3.13 3.30 9.55
CA ASN A 648 4.40 3.08 8.88
C ASN A 648 4.21 2.44 7.50
N VAL A 649 3.53 3.17 6.62
CA VAL A 649 3.29 2.75 5.24
C VAL A 649 4.02 3.70 4.30
N PHE A 650 4.86 3.14 3.44
CA PHE A 650 5.41 3.84 2.30
C PHE A 650 4.70 3.34 1.03
N SER A 651 4.24 4.27 0.19
CA SER A 651 3.80 3.93 -1.15
C SER A 651 4.42 4.86 -2.20
N ALA A 652 4.88 4.25 -3.29
CA ALA A 652 5.35 4.91 -4.49
C ALA A 652 5.16 3.91 -5.63
N PHE A 653 4.14 3.98 -6.47
CA PHE A 653 3.01 4.90 -6.49
C PHE A 653 1.70 4.09 -6.47
N GLN A 654 0.55 4.75 -6.34
CA GLN A 654 -0.78 4.12 -6.33
C GLN A 654 -1.59 4.56 -7.54
N GLN A 655 -2.15 3.60 -8.29
CA GLN A 655 -3.09 3.88 -9.37
C GLN A 655 -4.45 3.23 -9.11
N SER A 656 -5.52 3.90 -9.57
CA SER A 656 -6.88 3.45 -9.41
C SER A 656 -7.85 3.98 -10.46
N GLU A 657 -8.94 3.23 -10.65
CA GLU A 657 -10.11 3.64 -11.42
C GLU A 657 -11.40 3.25 -10.67
N THR A 658 -12.42 4.09 -10.79
CA THR A 658 -13.74 3.82 -10.24
C THR A 658 -14.47 2.79 -11.12
N PRO A 659 -15.27 1.85 -10.56
CA PRO A 659 -16.03 0.91 -11.39
C PRO A 659 -16.96 1.66 -12.36
N TYR A 660 -16.88 1.36 -13.64
CA TYR A 660 -17.55 2.15 -14.68
C TYR A 660 -19.09 2.15 -14.57
N TRP A 661 -19.66 1.11 -13.98
CA TRP A 661 -21.09 0.98 -13.77
C TRP A 661 -21.63 1.88 -12.65
N GLN A 662 -20.77 2.47 -11.79
CA GLN A 662 -21.19 3.34 -10.69
C GLN A 662 -21.57 4.76 -11.16
N GLY A 663 -22.18 5.55 -10.27
CA GLY A 663 -22.51 6.96 -10.51
C GLY A 663 -23.91 7.19 -11.08
N TRP A 664 -24.14 8.36 -11.67
CA TRP A 664 -25.47 8.74 -12.17
C TRP A 664 -26.02 7.73 -13.19
N GLY A 665 -27.28 7.33 -13.01
CA GLY A 665 -27.95 6.34 -13.84
C GLY A 665 -27.68 4.88 -13.47
N SER A 666 -26.76 4.62 -12.52
CA SER A 666 -26.48 3.27 -12.03
C SER A 666 -27.72 2.66 -11.35
N PRO A 667 -27.98 1.35 -11.52
CA PRO A 667 -29.08 0.67 -10.83
C PRO A 667 -28.87 0.59 -9.31
N ASP A 668 -27.61 0.60 -8.85
CA ASP A 668 -27.22 0.45 -7.46
C ASP A 668 -26.19 1.54 -7.08
N LEU A 669 -26.42 2.23 -5.97
CA LEU A 669 -25.49 3.26 -5.45
C LEU A 669 -24.73 2.71 -4.24
N ALA A 670 -23.42 3.00 -4.15
CA ALA A 670 -22.61 2.52 -3.04
C ALA A 670 -23.24 2.91 -1.67
N PRO A 671 -23.26 2.01 -0.68
CA PRO A 671 -22.53 0.74 -0.61
C PRO A 671 -23.21 -0.47 -1.27
N ALA A 672 -24.33 -0.31 -1.99
CA ALA A 672 -24.94 -1.45 -2.70
C ALA A 672 -23.98 -2.01 -3.78
N PRO A 673 -23.95 -3.35 -4.01
CA PRO A 673 -24.78 -4.40 -3.39
C PRO A 673 -24.20 -4.99 -2.08
N TRP A 674 -23.25 -4.29 -1.44
CA TRP A 674 -22.58 -4.74 -0.22
C TRP A 674 -23.21 -4.20 1.07
N SER A 675 -24.30 -3.43 0.99
CA SER A 675 -24.94 -2.75 2.12
C SER A 675 -25.22 -3.66 3.33
N SER A 676 -25.58 -4.93 3.10
CA SER A 676 -25.86 -5.91 4.16
C SER A 676 -24.64 -6.71 4.65
N ASN A 677 -23.46 -6.48 4.05
CA ASN A 677 -22.21 -7.19 4.32
C ASN A 677 -21.03 -6.23 4.55
N LEU A 678 -21.33 -5.02 5.03
CA LEU A 678 -20.31 -4.08 5.45
C LEU A 678 -19.62 -4.58 6.73
N ILE A 679 -18.32 -4.35 6.82
CA ILE A 679 -17.53 -4.49 8.03
C ILE A 679 -17.21 -3.10 8.61
N ALA A 680 -16.75 -3.04 9.85
CA ALA A 680 -16.54 -1.78 10.57
C ALA A 680 -15.56 -0.81 9.90
N SER A 681 -14.65 -1.32 9.06
CA SER A 681 -13.67 -0.52 8.32
C SER A 681 -14.18 0.00 6.97
N ASP A 682 -15.35 -0.46 6.50
CA ASP A 682 -15.87 0.00 5.22
C ASP A 682 -16.41 1.44 5.27
N PRO A 683 -16.45 2.14 4.12
CA PRO A 683 -17.31 3.29 3.95
C PRO A 683 -18.78 2.84 3.85
N ASP A 684 -19.62 3.34 4.76
CA ASP A 684 -21.08 3.14 4.73
C ASP A 684 -21.81 4.17 3.85
N PHE A 685 -21.10 5.19 3.38
CA PHE A 685 -21.61 6.33 2.62
C PHE A 685 -22.77 7.07 3.33
N SER A 686 -22.81 7.04 4.66
CA SER A 686 -23.83 7.73 5.47
C SER A 686 -23.75 9.26 5.36
N ASN A 687 -22.59 9.80 4.98
CA ASN A 687 -22.38 11.22 4.68
C ASN A 687 -22.94 11.67 3.32
N CYS A 688 -23.42 10.73 2.50
CA CYS A 688 -24.00 11.00 1.20
C CYS A 688 -25.53 10.89 1.26
N GLY A 689 -26.23 11.79 0.58
CA GLY A 689 -27.67 11.65 0.36
C GLY A 689 -28.00 10.30 -0.29
N ALA A 690 -29.16 9.71 0.02
CA ALA A 690 -29.53 8.39 -0.49
C ALA A 690 -29.55 8.30 -2.04
N SER A 691 -29.89 9.41 -2.71
CA SER A 691 -29.91 9.55 -4.17
C SER A 691 -28.71 10.29 -4.74
N ASP A 692 -27.69 10.58 -3.91
CA ASP A 692 -26.51 11.32 -4.34
C ASP A 692 -25.52 10.38 -5.05
N ALA A 693 -25.79 10.17 -6.34
CA ALA A 693 -25.05 9.20 -7.14
C ALA A 693 -23.57 9.56 -7.33
N GLY A 694 -23.21 10.85 -7.36
CA GLY A 694 -21.82 11.29 -7.47
C GLY A 694 -21.04 11.10 -6.15
N CYS A 695 -21.70 11.25 -5.00
CA CYS A 695 -21.10 10.97 -3.69
C CYS A 695 -21.00 9.48 -3.39
N ARG A 696 -21.98 8.67 -3.84
CA ARG A 696 -22.05 7.22 -3.65
C ARG A 696 -21.29 6.43 -4.71
N MET A 697 -20.00 6.74 -4.86
CA MET A 697 -19.05 6.04 -5.72
C MET A 697 -17.82 5.61 -4.92
N ALA A 698 -17.14 4.57 -5.37
CA ALA A 698 -15.99 4.00 -4.67
C ALA A 698 -14.92 5.06 -4.39
N LEU A 699 -14.38 5.05 -3.17
CA LEU A 699 -13.27 5.93 -2.80
C LEU A 699 -11.97 5.45 -3.44
N PHE A 700 -11.10 6.38 -3.83
CA PHE A 700 -9.71 6.04 -4.13
C PHE A 700 -9.02 5.56 -2.86
N GLU A 701 -9.00 6.43 -1.86
CA GLU A 701 -8.41 6.18 -0.56
C GLU A 701 -9.40 6.52 0.53
N ARG A 702 -9.48 5.64 1.53
CA ARG A 702 -10.10 5.92 2.81
C ARG A 702 -9.03 5.82 3.89
N ILE A 703 -8.91 6.84 4.72
CA ILE A 703 -7.90 6.93 5.78
C ILE A 703 -8.62 7.20 7.11
N ARG A 704 -8.46 6.29 8.07
CA ARG A 704 -9.01 6.41 9.43
C ARG A 704 -7.98 5.98 10.46
N GLY A 705 -7.78 6.80 11.50
CA GLY A 705 -6.94 6.50 12.66
C GLY A 705 -5.47 6.14 12.33
N SER A 706 -5.02 6.42 11.11
CA SER A 706 -3.71 5.99 10.62
C SER A 706 -2.65 7.06 10.88
N SER A 707 -1.38 6.67 10.85
CA SER A 707 -0.24 7.56 11.08
C SER A 707 1.02 7.08 10.35
N ASN A 708 2.00 7.96 10.15
CA ASN A 708 3.22 7.65 9.39
C ASN A 708 2.91 7.04 8.02
N LEU A 709 1.94 7.64 7.31
CA LEU A 709 1.62 7.31 5.92
C LEU A 709 2.39 8.24 5.00
N PHE A 710 3.25 7.67 4.16
CA PHE A 710 4.06 8.39 3.18
C PHE A 710 3.65 7.93 1.79
N LEU A 711 2.65 8.59 1.21
CA LEU A 711 2.02 8.19 -0.05
C LEU A 711 2.47 9.15 -1.16
N TYR A 712 3.33 8.66 -2.06
CA TYR A 712 3.91 9.43 -3.15
C TYR A 712 3.34 8.98 -4.49
N GLY A 713 2.79 9.93 -5.25
CA GLY A 713 2.20 9.69 -6.55
C GLY A 713 0.92 8.86 -6.46
N GLY A 714 -0.11 9.33 -5.78
CA GLY A 714 -1.43 8.70 -5.87
C GLY A 714 -2.17 9.19 -7.12
N CYS A 715 -2.85 8.33 -7.86
CA CYS A 715 -3.75 8.76 -8.93
C CYS A 715 -5.04 7.95 -9.03
N VAL A 716 -6.15 8.64 -9.30
CA VAL A 716 -7.45 8.01 -9.55
C VAL A 716 -8.18 8.65 -10.73
N TRP A 717 -8.66 7.80 -11.64
CA TRP A 717 -9.40 8.22 -12.82
C TRP A 717 -10.88 7.82 -12.73
N ALA A 718 -11.77 8.81 -12.74
CA ALA A 718 -13.21 8.59 -12.87
C ALA A 718 -13.61 8.92 -14.31
N PHE A 719 -13.81 7.89 -15.15
CA PHE A 719 -14.10 8.08 -16.56
C PHE A 719 -15.58 8.08 -16.91
N PHE A 720 -16.39 7.33 -16.14
CA PHE A 720 -17.73 6.95 -16.54
C PHE A 720 -18.73 7.04 -15.39
N ASN A 721 -19.99 7.21 -15.77
CA ASN A 721 -21.13 6.88 -14.95
C ASN A 721 -22.06 5.93 -15.71
N ASN A 722 -22.43 4.81 -15.07
CA ASN A 722 -23.29 3.79 -15.67
C ASN A 722 -22.79 3.35 -17.07
N ASN A 723 -21.49 3.13 -17.20
CA ASN A 723 -20.78 2.76 -18.43
C ASN A 723 -20.86 3.79 -19.58
N GLY A 724 -21.41 4.98 -19.32
CA GLY A 724 -21.41 6.12 -20.22
C GLY A 724 -20.49 7.23 -19.74
N GLY A 725 -20.05 8.12 -20.63
CA GLY A 725 -19.26 9.29 -20.23
C GLY A 725 -20.03 10.24 -19.32
N CYS A 726 -19.33 10.98 -18.46
CA CYS A 726 -19.93 12.01 -17.62
C CYS A 726 -19.89 13.40 -18.27
N ASN A 727 -20.73 14.33 -17.78
CA ASN A 727 -20.70 15.74 -18.16
C ASN A 727 -20.22 16.58 -16.96
N GLY A 728 -18.96 17.01 -16.98
CA GLY A 728 -18.29 17.61 -15.83
C GLY A 728 -17.57 16.56 -14.99
N ASP A 729 -17.57 16.73 -13.67
CA ASP A 729 -17.00 15.75 -12.75
C ASP A 729 -17.87 14.50 -12.69
N CYS A 730 -17.26 13.33 -12.86
CA CYS A 730 -17.90 12.02 -12.80
C CYS A 730 -18.20 11.59 -11.35
N GLN A 731 -17.39 12.03 -10.39
CA GLN A 731 -17.41 11.57 -9.01
C GLN A 731 -17.19 12.73 -8.04
N ALA A 732 -17.82 12.68 -6.87
CA ALA A 732 -17.71 13.78 -5.91
C ALA A 732 -16.43 13.72 -5.06
N ASN A 733 -15.99 12.54 -4.59
CA ASN A 733 -14.93 12.43 -3.58
C ASN A 733 -13.92 11.34 -3.94
N ALA A 734 -12.62 11.67 -4.01
CA ALA A 734 -11.54 10.68 -4.21
C ALA A 734 -11.00 10.13 -2.88
N VAL A 735 -10.34 11.00 -2.11
CA VAL A 735 -9.69 10.65 -0.84
C VAL A 735 -10.58 11.10 0.32
N ARG A 736 -10.84 10.20 1.27
CA ARG A 736 -11.58 10.53 2.50
C ARG A 736 -10.72 10.28 3.73
N ILE A 737 -10.47 11.34 4.49
CA ILE A 737 -9.75 11.30 5.77
C ILE A 737 -10.78 11.51 6.89
N LEU A 738 -11.11 10.48 7.67
CA LEU A 738 -12.17 10.53 8.70
C LEU A 738 -11.70 10.95 10.09
N SER A 739 -10.46 10.62 10.37
CA SER A 739 -9.68 10.98 11.55
C SER A 739 -8.29 10.46 11.23
N SER A 740 -7.25 11.18 11.62
CA SER A 740 -5.91 10.62 11.61
C SER A 740 -5.35 10.70 13.02
N ALA A 741 -4.67 9.65 13.47
CA ALA A 741 -4.05 9.62 14.79
C ALA A 741 -2.64 10.24 14.76
N GLY A 742 -2.15 10.63 13.57
CA GLY A 742 -0.80 11.13 13.36
C GLY A 742 -0.56 11.54 11.91
N SER A 743 0.71 11.65 11.52
CA SER A 743 1.07 12.26 10.23
C SER A 743 0.66 11.44 9.00
N VAL A 744 0.01 12.10 8.04
CA VAL A 744 -0.30 11.60 6.69
C VAL A 744 0.27 12.59 5.67
N TYR A 745 1.10 12.07 4.77
CA TYR A 745 1.74 12.81 3.70
C TYR A 745 1.25 12.25 2.37
N LEU A 746 0.51 13.07 1.62
CA LEU A 746 0.15 12.78 0.23
C LEU A 746 0.96 13.71 -0.66
N TYR A 747 1.85 13.17 -1.47
CA TYR A 747 2.66 13.96 -2.40
C TYR A 747 2.31 13.61 -3.84
N GLY A 748 2.00 14.62 -4.64
CA GLY A 748 1.64 14.46 -6.05
C GLY A 748 0.37 13.65 -6.27
N THR A 749 -0.73 13.95 -5.58
CA THR A 749 -2.03 13.30 -5.80
C THR A 749 -2.70 13.87 -7.05
N ASN A 750 -3.01 13.01 -8.02
CA ASN A 750 -3.61 13.38 -9.30
C ASN A 750 -5.01 12.76 -9.43
N VAL A 751 -5.97 13.51 -9.97
CA VAL A 751 -7.33 13.01 -10.21
C VAL A 751 -7.81 13.36 -11.61
N LYS A 752 -8.84 12.66 -12.09
CA LYS A 752 -9.60 13.03 -13.27
C LYS A 752 -11.10 13.01 -12.99
N ALA A 753 -11.75 14.16 -13.24
CA ALA A 753 -13.20 14.33 -13.17
C ALA A 753 -13.76 14.04 -11.76
N ILE A 754 -13.12 14.62 -10.74
CA ILE A 754 -13.47 14.45 -9.34
C ILE A 754 -13.60 15.81 -8.66
N SER A 755 -14.78 16.12 -8.09
CA SER A 755 -15.02 17.44 -7.49
C SER A 755 -14.12 17.72 -6.28
N ASN A 756 -14.04 16.80 -5.33
CA ASN A 756 -13.24 16.89 -4.11
C ASN A 756 -12.11 15.85 -4.16
N ILE A 757 -10.89 16.32 -4.36
CA ILE A 757 -9.68 15.49 -4.30
C ILE A 757 -9.53 14.91 -2.89
N VAL A 758 -9.65 15.78 -1.88
CA VAL A 758 -9.59 15.40 -0.46
C VAL A 758 -10.83 15.91 0.27
N LEU A 759 -11.57 14.98 0.85
CA LEU A 759 -12.63 15.22 1.81
C LEU A 759 -12.11 14.86 3.22
N GLU A 760 -11.85 15.88 4.04
CA GLU A 760 -11.42 15.70 5.43
C GLU A 760 -12.63 15.86 6.36
N ASN A 761 -12.97 14.77 7.04
CA ASN A 761 -14.21 14.59 7.79
C ASN A 761 -15.44 14.80 6.89
N THR A 762 -16.02 15.99 6.96
CA THR A 762 -17.16 16.46 6.16
C THR A 762 -16.82 17.68 5.31
N VAL A 763 -15.56 18.15 5.36
CA VAL A 763 -15.09 19.36 4.70
C VAL A 763 -14.31 19.00 3.43
N ALA A 764 -14.72 19.59 2.31
CA ALA A 764 -13.95 19.52 1.07
C ALA A 764 -12.67 20.34 1.21
N ALA A 765 -11.58 19.69 1.58
CA ALA A 765 -10.30 20.32 1.87
C ALA A 765 -9.56 20.73 0.59
N ALA A 766 -9.54 19.86 -0.41
CA ALA A 766 -8.96 20.13 -1.72
C ALA A 766 -9.95 19.76 -2.83
N LYS A 767 -10.17 20.69 -3.76
CA LYS A 767 -11.09 20.52 -4.90
C LYS A 767 -10.35 20.55 -6.22
N GLU A 768 -10.81 19.81 -7.22
CA GLU A 768 -10.21 19.85 -8.56
C GLU A 768 -10.29 21.26 -9.17
N SER A 769 -11.37 22.01 -8.91
CA SER A 769 -11.53 23.39 -9.39
C SER A 769 -10.44 24.35 -8.92
N ASP A 770 -9.86 24.10 -7.74
CA ASP A 770 -8.83 24.94 -7.14
C ASP A 770 -7.41 24.47 -7.53
N ASN A 771 -7.30 23.24 -8.03
CA ASN A 771 -6.07 22.50 -8.29
C ASN A 771 -5.97 22.08 -9.76
N ASN A 772 -6.44 22.92 -10.68
CA ASN A 772 -6.53 22.56 -12.09
C ASN A 772 -5.14 22.23 -12.68
N GLY A 773 -4.95 20.99 -13.10
CA GLY A 773 -3.79 20.50 -13.82
C GLY A 773 -4.01 20.45 -15.34
N GLY A 774 -3.12 19.78 -16.06
CA GLY A 774 -3.18 19.71 -17.52
C GLY A 774 -4.17 18.68 -18.07
N TRP A 775 -4.76 17.83 -17.22
CA TRP A 775 -5.76 16.83 -17.60
C TRP A 775 -6.92 16.70 -16.61
N GLY A 776 -6.64 16.82 -15.31
CA GLY A 776 -7.60 16.90 -14.20
C GLY A 776 -6.97 17.64 -13.02
N GLY A 777 -7.31 17.30 -11.79
CA GLY A 777 -6.79 17.97 -10.59
C GLY A 777 -5.43 17.45 -10.11
N VAL A 778 -4.59 18.32 -9.55
CA VAL A 778 -3.26 17.96 -8.99
C VAL A 778 -3.04 18.65 -7.64
N VAL A 779 -2.86 17.87 -6.58
CA VAL A 779 -2.36 18.37 -5.30
C VAL A 779 -0.90 17.97 -5.17
N ALA A 780 0.01 18.95 -5.17
CA ALA A 780 1.44 18.68 -5.06
C ALA A 780 1.80 18.13 -3.68
N ALA A 781 1.17 18.64 -2.63
CA ALA A 781 1.34 18.13 -1.27
C ALA A 781 0.08 18.35 -0.42
N TYR A 782 -0.43 17.31 0.22
CA TYR A 782 -1.38 17.39 1.32
C TYR A 782 -0.71 16.85 2.57
N ILE A 783 -0.45 17.74 3.53
CA ILE A 783 0.32 17.42 4.73
C ILE A 783 -0.62 17.53 5.93
N HIS A 784 -1.18 16.40 6.31
CA HIS A 784 -1.94 16.30 7.54
C HIS A 784 -1.00 15.87 8.64
N ASN A 785 -0.48 16.83 9.38
CA ASN A 785 0.30 16.56 10.57
C ASN A 785 -0.52 16.96 11.78
N VAL A 786 -0.55 16.10 12.80
CA VAL A 786 -0.65 16.56 14.20
C VAL A 786 0.71 17.15 14.58
N GLY A 787 1.13 18.16 13.82
CA GLY A 787 2.39 18.83 14.00
C GLY A 787 2.19 19.83 15.12
N THR A 788 3.05 19.75 16.13
CA THR A 788 3.41 20.85 17.02
C THR A 788 3.40 22.16 16.24
N SER A 789 2.27 22.85 16.24
CA SER A 789 2.27 24.26 15.91
C SER A 789 3.11 24.86 17.02
N SER A 790 4.35 25.19 16.69
CA SER A 790 5.10 26.17 17.43
C SER A 790 4.42 27.52 17.20
N ARG A 791 3.18 27.66 17.66
CA ARG A 791 2.77 28.93 18.25
C ARG A 791 3.77 29.13 19.37
N LYS A 792 4.76 29.99 19.11
CA LYS A 792 5.50 30.68 20.17
C LYS A 792 4.45 31.31 21.09
N ARG A 793 4.01 30.56 22.10
CA ARG A 793 3.29 31.13 23.22
C ARG A 793 4.36 31.86 24.02
N ARG A 794 4.12 33.16 24.20
CA ARG A 794 4.96 34.05 25.00
C ARG A 794 5.31 33.36 26.31
N SER A 795 6.59 33.25 26.57
CA SER A 795 7.14 32.96 27.88
C SER A 795 6.60 33.97 28.89
N GLY A 796 5.69 33.48 29.72
CA GLY A 796 5.23 34.01 31.00
C GLY A 796 4.34 32.87 31.52
N ASP A 797 4.69 32.10 32.54
CA ASP A 797 5.52 32.36 33.70
C ASP A 797 6.07 31.01 34.22
N GLY A 798 7.38 30.92 34.53
CA GLY A 798 8.04 29.99 35.48
C GLY A 798 7.76 28.47 35.56
N ASN A 799 6.74 27.91 34.94
CA ASN A 799 6.25 26.54 35.12
C ASN A 799 6.68 25.66 33.92
N GLY A 800 7.36 24.54 34.18
CA GLY A 800 7.72 23.59 33.13
C GLY A 800 6.49 22.84 32.60
N ALA A 801 6.36 22.65 31.30
CA ALA A 801 5.20 21.96 30.68
C ALA A 801 5.37 20.43 30.52
N VAL A 802 6.52 19.88 30.95
CA VAL A 802 6.88 18.46 30.78
C VAL A 802 7.47 17.89 32.07
N VAL A 803 7.08 16.67 32.44
CA VAL A 803 7.68 15.91 33.55
C VAL A 803 9.14 15.58 33.24
N THR A 804 9.97 15.69 34.26
CA THR A 804 11.42 15.41 34.22
C THR A 804 11.83 14.60 35.45
N GLY A 805 13.06 14.07 35.44
CA GLY A 805 13.62 13.34 36.58
C GLY A 805 12.83 12.07 36.93
N ASN A 806 12.69 11.80 38.23
CA ASN A 806 12.09 10.55 38.74
C ASN A 806 10.62 10.34 38.32
N GLY A 807 9.89 11.40 37.98
CA GLY A 807 8.52 11.29 37.48
C GLY A 807 8.41 10.51 36.17
N LEU A 808 9.47 10.54 35.34
CA LEU A 808 9.50 9.79 34.07
C LEU A 808 9.48 8.27 34.26
N ASN A 809 9.87 7.77 35.44
CA ASN A 809 9.78 6.33 35.76
C ASN A 809 8.33 5.83 35.84
N TRP A 810 7.37 6.75 35.93
CA TRP A 810 5.94 6.47 36.01
C TRP A 810 5.20 6.73 34.69
N TYR A 811 5.93 7.04 33.60
CA TYR A 811 5.36 7.31 32.29
C TYR A 811 5.56 6.13 31.33
N SER A 812 4.48 5.68 30.71
CA SER A 812 4.50 4.79 29.54
C SER A 812 3.78 5.47 28.37
N SER A 813 4.39 5.42 27.18
CA SER A 813 3.72 5.84 25.94
C SER A 813 2.80 4.77 25.36
N SER A 814 2.80 3.56 25.91
CA SER A 814 1.91 2.48 25.46
C SER A 814 0.50 2.67 26.00
N LEU A 815 -0.49 2.63 25.10
CA LEU A 815 -1.91 2.72 25.44
C LEU A 815 -2.50 1.36 25.85
N THR A 816 -1.86 0.26 25.49
CA THR A 816 -2.39 -1.10 25.69
C THR A 816 -1.63 -1.89 26.74
N ASN A 817 -0.36 -1.58 27.00
CA ASN A 817 0.43 -2.29 28.02
C ASN A 817 -0.05 -1.92 29.43
N GLY A 818 -0.40 -2.94 30.21
CA GLY A 818 -0.76 -2.81 31.62
C GLY A 818 -1.23 -4.16 32.17
N ALA A 819 -1.48 -4.20 33.48
CA ALA A 819 -2.11 -5.36 34.10
C ALA A 819 -3.54 -5.55 33.59
N ALA A 820 -4.11 -6.74 33.82
CA ALA A 820 -5.56 -6.84 33.80
C ALA A 820 -6.13 -6.01 34.97
N GLY A 821 -7.22 -5.29 34.73
CA GLY A 821 -7.96 -4.67 35.82
C GLY A 821 -8.57 -5.71 36.76
N TYR A 822 -9.17 -5.27 37.86
CA TYR A 822 -9.95 -6.12 38.73
C TYR A 822 -10.99 -6.91 37.93
N GLN A 823 -11.16 -8.19 38.30
CA GLN A 823 -12.18 -9.05 37.68
C GLN A 823 -13.60 -8.52 37.95
N ASP A 824 -13.79 -7.93 39.13
CA ASP A 824 -15.00 -7.19 39.48
C ASP A 824 -14.66 -5.67 39.46
N PRO A 825 -15.24 -4.88 38.53
CA PRO A 825 -14.98 -3.45 38.44
C PRO A 825 -15.59 -2.64 39.59
N GLN A 826 -16.37 -3.26 40.49
CA GLN A 826 -16.81 -2.67 41.76
C GLN A 826 -15.84 -2.98 42.90
N TYR A 827 -14.84 -3.84 42.70
CA TYR A 827 -13.86 -4.15 43.72
C TYR A 827 -13.05 -2.91 44.10
N TYR A 828 -12.87 -2.73 45.41
CA TYR A 828 -12.17 -1.59 45.99
C TYR A 828 -11.22 -2.07 47.09
N TYR A 829 -9.97 -1.64 47.03
CA TYR A 829 -8.96 -1.92 48.04
C TYR A 829 -8.64 -0.66 48.84
N CYS A 830 -8.62 -0.77 50.17
CA CYS A 830 -8.32 0.36 51.06
C CYS A 830 -6.82 0.67 51.07
N PHE A 831 -6.30 1.35 50.04
CA PHE A 831 -4.92 1.85 50.06
C PHE A 831 -4.80 2.98 51.07
N ARG A 832 -3.82 2.87 51.98
CA ARG A 832 -3.69 3.75 53.15
C ARG A 832 -2.25 4.01 53.55
N GLY A 833 -1.99 5.09 54.28
CA GLY A 833 -0.65 5.43 54.80
C GLY A 833 0.29 6.03 53.74
N SER A 834 1.60 5.81 53.87
CA SER A 834 2.60 6.39 52.95
C SER A 834 2.49 5.85 51.51
N ALA A 835 3.05 6.57 50.54
CA ALA A 835 3.08 6.18 49.12
C ALA A 835 3.63 4.77 48.83
N ALA A 836 4.44 4.20 49.73
CA ALA A 836 4.97 2.84 49.59
C ALA A 836 3.90 1.75 49.69
N ASN A 837 2.74 2.06 50.26
CA ASN A 837 1.62 1.14 50.39
C ASN A 837 0.70 1.10 49.16
N PHE A 838 0.98 1.95 48.15
CA PHE A 838 0.19 2.09 46.94
C PHE A 838 0.82 1.27 45.78
N PRO A 839 0.01 0.83 44.81
CA PRO A 839 0.46 -0.14 43.81
C PRO A 839 1.52 0.44 42.85
N PRO A 840 2.52 -0.33 42.42
CA PRO A 840 3.50 0.14 41.44
C PRO A 840 2.88 0.27 40.04
N LEU A 841 3.57 0.98 39.13
CA LEU A 841 3.14 1.18 37.73
C LEU A 841 2.77 -0.13 37.01
N ALA A 842 3.48 -1.23 37.33
CA ALA A 842 3.25 -2.55 36.75
C ALA A 842 1.85 -3.14 37.06
N ASN A 843 1.21 -2.67 38.13
CA ASN A 843 -0.14 -3.09 38.51
C ASN A 843 -1.22 -2.24 37.83
N TRP A 844 -0.86 -1.14 37.17
CA TRP A 844 -1.84 -0.30 36.52
C TRP A 844 -2.37 -0.99 35.27
N MET A 845 -3.69 -0.99 35.11
CA MET A 845 -4.34 -1.58 33.95
C MET A 845 -3.98 -0.84 32.66
N GLY A 846 -4.14 -1.46 31.49
CA GLY A 846 -3.90 -0.77 30.20
C GLY A 846 -4.85 0.43 30.00
N PHE A 847 -4.36 1.53 29.41
CA PHE A 847 -5.15 2.74 29.19
C PHE A 847 -6.41 2.48 28.36
N THR A 848 -6.29 1.75 27.25
CA THR A 848 -7.46 1.40 26.40
C THR A 848 -8.54 0.69 27.21
N ALA A 849 -8.17 -0.36 27.94
CA ALA A 849 -9.11 -1.09 28.79
C ALA A 849 -9.70 -0.23 29.91
N MET A 850 -8.90 0.69 30.48
CA MET A 850 -9.36 1.61 31.52
C MET A 850 -10.38 2.60 30.97
N PHE A 851 -10.13 3.14 29.79
CA PHE A 851 -11.04 4.06 29.14
C PHE A 851 -12.32 3.35 28.75
N ASP A 852 -12.25 2.18 28.10
CA ASP A 852 -13.42 1.39 27.71
C ASP A 852 -14.32 1.07 28.92
N LEU A 853 -13.73 0.71 30.05
CA LEU A 853 -14.46 0.50 31.30
C LEU A 853 -15.24 1.75 31.72
N ASN A 854 -14.59 2.92 31.76
CA ASN A 854 -15.24 4.17 32.17
C ASN A 854 -16.24 4.67 31.12
N GLN A 855 -15.94 4.47 29.83
CA GLN A 855 -16.79 4.78 28.69
C GLN A 855 -18.12 4.03 28.75
N GLN A 856 -18.11 2.80 29.25
CA GLN A 856 -19.30 1.95 29.36
C GLN A 856 -20.04 2.09 30.70
N THR A 857 -19.44 2.77 31.69
CA THR A 857 -19.99 2.84 33.04
C THR A 857 -20.28 4.27 33.46
N SER A 858 -19.32 4.95 34.08
CA SER A 858 -19.54 6.25 34.70
C SER A 858 -19.52 7.41 33.71
N MET A 859 -18.65 7.39 32.69
CA MET A 859 -18.58 8.46 31.68
C MET A 859 -19.78 8.41 30.72
N ALA A 860 -20.38 7.23 30.51
CA ALA A 860 -21.62 7.04 29.74
C ALA A 860 -22.82 7.81 30.32
N GLN A 861 -22.80 8.09 31.62
CA GLN A 861 -23.88 8.78 32.31
C GLN A 861 -23.81 10.30 32.11
N GLU A 862 -22.63 10.81 31.78
CA GLU A 862 -22.36 12.24 31.66
C GLU A 862 -22.26 12.69 30.20
N GLU A 863 -21.62 11.89 29.34
CA GLU A 863 -21.19 12.34 28.01
C GLU A 863 -21.59 11.41 26.87
N SER A 864 -21.78 12.03 25.69
CA SER A 864 -22.02 11.31 24.44
C SER A 864 -20.73 10.68 23.89
N GLY A 865 -20.87 9.62 23.08
CA GLY A 865 -19.73 8.94 22.44
C GLY A 865 -18.72 9.86 21.74
N PRO A 866 -19.15 10.88 20.97
CA PRO A 866 -18.23 11.87 20.39
C PRO A 866 -17.41 12.64 21.43
N ILE A 867 -18.04 13.14 22.50
CA ILE A 867 -17.34 13.88 23.56
C ILE A 867 -16.38 12.97 24.34
N GLN A 868 -16.76 11.72 24.57
CA GLN A 868 -15.85 10.71 25.12
C GLN A 868 -14.64 10.51 24.21
N GLY A 869 -14.83 10.46 22.89
CA GLY A 869 -13.74 10.42 21.91
C GLY A 869 -12.82 11.64 21.98
N ASP A 870 -13.37 12.84 22.14
CA ASP A 870 -12.59 14.07 22.28
C ASP A 870 -11.76 14.09 23.59
N ILE A 871 -12.31 13.55 24.68
CA ILE A 871 -11.59 13.34 25.96
C ILE A 871 -10.44 12.34 25.78
N TRP A 872 -10.68 11.22 25.08
CA TRP A 872 -9.63 10.26 24.75
C TRP A 872 -8.48 10.94 24.00
N ASN A 873 -8.81 11.67 22.92
CA ASN A 873 -7.82 12.35 22.07
C ASN A 873 -7.00 13.34 22.88
N ALA A 874 -7.67 14.17 23.69
CA ALA A 874 -7.02 15.15 24.56
C ALA A 874 -6.07 14.50 25.56
N ILE A 875 -6.47 13.39 26.20
CA ILE A 875 -5.63 12.68 27.18
C ILE A 875 -4.38 12.11 26.50
N VAL A 876 -4.52 11.46 25.34
CA VAL A 876 -3.39 10.87 24.62
C VAL A 876 -2.41 11.96 24.15
N GLU A 877 -2.92 13.05 23.60
CA GLU A 877 -2.13 14.19 23.14
C GLU A 877 -1.35 14.83 24.29
N VAL A 878 -2.05 15.21 25.36
CA VAL A 878 -1.46 15.92 26.49
C VAL A 878 -0.53 15.00 27.29
N SER A 879 -0.85 13.71 27.40
CA SER A 879 0.05 12.70 27.98
C SER A 879 1.40 12.65 27.27
N ALA A 880 1.38 12.59 25.94
CA ALA A 880 2.60 12.52 25.13
C ALA A 880 3.44 13.80 25.24
N ALA A 881 2.78 14.96 25.25
CA ALA A 881 3.43 16.26 25.38
C ALA A 881 4.00 16.50 26.78
N ALA A 882 3.22 16.21 27.82
CA ALA A 882 3.59 16.49 29.21
C ALA A 882 4.44 15.39 29.86
N LYS A 883 4.55 14.20 29.26
CA LYS A 883 5.16 12.99 29.86
C LYS A 883 4.50 12.59 31.19
N VAL A 884 3.19 12.78 31.28
CA VAL A 884 2.34 12.26 32.36
C VAL A 884 1.56 11.06 31.80
N ASP A 885 1.56 9.93 32.49
CA ASP A 885 0.97 8.69 31.99
C ASP A 885 -0.53 8.86 31.69
N PRO A 886 -1.03 8.38 30.53
CA PRO A 886 -2.41 8.65 30.11
C PRO A 886 -3.43 8.01 31.07
N ARG A 887 -3.07 6.92 31.74
CA ARG A 887 -3.91 6.26 32.77
C ARG A 887 -4.12 7.17 33.98
N LEU A 888 -3.07 7.87 34.40
CA LEU A 888 -3.13 8.80 35.52
C LEU A 888 -3.98 10.03 35.19
N ILE A 889 -3.82 10.60 33.99
CA ILE A 889 -4.66 11.72 33.54
C ILE A 889 -6.13 11.29 33.50
N LEU A 890 -6.45 10.14 32.91
CA LEU A 890 -7.81 9.61 32.89
C LEU A 890 -8.35 9.39 34.30
N ALA A 891 -7.57 8.79 35.19
CA ALA A 891 -7.99 8.55 36.57
C ALA A 891 -8.34 9.85 37.30
N VAL A 892 -7.58 10.92 37.07
CA VAL A 892 -7.86 12.26 37.62
C VAL A 892 -9.11 12.87 36.98
N VAL A 893 -9.28 12.82 35.65
CA VAL A 893 -10.52 13.26 34.98
C VAL A 893 -11.74 12.58 35.58
N MET A 894 -11.67 11.27 35.74
CA MET A 894 -12.77 10.48 36.32
C MET A 894 -13.00 10.78 37.80
N GLN A 895 -11.98 11.19 38.53
CA GLN A 895 -12.09 11.54 39.94
C GLN A 895 -12.65 12.95 40.15
N GLU A 896 -12.31 13.89 39.29
CA GLU A 896 -12.64 15.31 39.44
C GLU A 896 -14.00 15.67 38.83
N SER A 897 -14.37 15.03 37.71
CA SER A 897 -15.58 15.38 36.96
C SER A 897 -16.41 14.19 36.51
N THR A 898 -15.94 12.96 36.74
CA THR A 898 -16.53 11.75 36.12
C THR A 898 -16.51 11.80 34.58
N GLY A 899 -15.71 12.70 33.99
CA GLY A 899 -15.68 12.98 32.56
C GLY A 899 -16.70 14.02 32.08
N ASN A 900 -17.47 14.65 32.99
CA ASN A 900 -18.45 15.67 32.64
C ASN A 900 -17.76 16.97 32.18
N VAL A 901 -17.87 17.30 30.89
CA VAL A 901 -17.22 18.50 30.30
C VAL A 901 -17.87 19.80 30.76
N TYR A 902 -19.11 19.73 31.25
CA TYR A 902 -19.87 20.86 31.80
C TYR A 902 -19.70 20.99 33.32
N VAL A 903 -18.77 20.26 33.94
CA VAL A 903 -18.56 20.30 35.40
C VAL A 903 -18.36 21.74 35.89
N GLY A 904 -19.09 22.09 36.96
CA GLY A 904 -18.98 23.39 37.60
C GLY A 904 -17.61 23.57 38.28
N CYS A 905 -17.21 24.84 38.46
CA CYS A 905 -16.00 25.14 39.22
C CYS A 905 -16.22 24.92 40.72
N THR A 906 -15.22 24.39 41.42
CA THR A 906 -15.17 24.36 42.88
C THR A 906 -14.44 25.59 43.42
N ASN A 907 -14.82 26.11 44.60
CA ASN A 907 -14.17 27.28 45.19
C ASN A 907 -14.04 27.16 46.71
N ASN A 908 -12.81 27.02 47.18
CA ASN A 908 -12.46 27.00 48.60
C ASN A 908 -11.30 27.96 48.89
N GLY A 909 -11.42 29.20 48.41
CA GLY A 909 -10.36 30.23 48.46
C GLY A 909 -9.61 30.43 47.14
N VAL A 910 -9.68 29.43 46.25
CA VAL A 910 -9.23 29.47 44.85
C VAL A 910 -10.29 28.79 43.99
N GLN A 911 -10.64 29.38 42.86
CA GLN A 911 -11.62 28.82 41.92
C GLN A 911 -10.95 27.80 41.00
N ASN A 912 -11.36 26.54 41.06
CA ASN A 912 -10.81 25.44 40.27
C ASN A 912 -11.87 24.99 39.25
N CYS A 913 -11.50 24.77 37.98
CA CYS A 913 -12.49 24.52 36.92
C CYS A 913 -12.01 23.48 35.89
N GLY A 914 -12.92 23.06 35.01
CA GLY A 914 -12.63 22.15 33.90
C GLY A 914 -12.59 20.67 34.33
N LEU A 915 -12.36 19.80 33.35
CA LEU A 915 -12.43 18.33 33.52
C LEU A 915 -11.57 17.76 34.66
N MET A 916 -10.47 18.43 35.00
CA MET A 916 -9.54 18.04 36.06
C MET A 916 -9.54 19.00 37.25
N GLN A 917 -10.50 19.94 37.34
CA GLN A 917 -10.54 20.98 38.39
C GLN A 917 -9.21 21.70 38.56
N ALA A 918 -8.67 22.24 37.46
CA ALA A 918 -7.36 22.88 37.42
C ALA A 918 -7.29 24.10 38.35
N TYR A 919 -6.16 24.26 39.04
CA TYR A 919 -5.94 25.31 40.03
C TYR A 919 -6.05 26.70 39.41
N ALA A 920 -6.87 27.58 40.03
CA ALA A 920 -7.14 28.94 39.56
C ALA A 920 -7.73 29.01 38.14
N GLY A 921 -8.53 28.00 37.80
CA GLY A 921 -9.46 27.99 36.68
C GLY A 921 -8.91 27.30 35.43
N SER A 922 -9.83 26.98 34.53
CA SER A 922 -9.60 26.40 33.21
C SER A 922 -10.63 27.04 32.28
N VAL A 923 -10.46 26.90 30.97
CA VAL A 923 -11.53 27.23 30.02
C VAL A 923 -12.81 26.43 30.32
N SER A 924 -13.97 27.00 29.98
CA SER A 924 -15.26 26.27 29.95
C SER A 924 -15.40 25.48 28.66
N PHE A 925 -16.27 24.47 28.67
CA PHE A 925 -16.55 23.69 27.47
C PHE A 925 -17.26 24.55 26.42
N ASP A 926 -16.76 24.50 25.19
CA ASP A 926 -17.37 25.16 24.05
C ASP A 926 -17.97 24.11 23.12
N PRO A 927 -19.31 23.99 23.03
CA PRO A 927 -19.95 23.01 22.14
C PRO A 927 -19.70 23.27 20.66
N ASN A 928 -19.24 24.48 20.27
CA ASN A 928 -18.87 24.77 18.87
C ASN A 928 -17.41 24.37 18.57
N ASN A 929 -16.61 24.12 19.60
CA ASN A 929 -15.24 23.66 19.48
C ASN A 929 -14.89 22.67 20.61
N PRO A 930 -15.56 21.50 20.62
CA PRO A 930 -15.52 20.59 21.74
C PRO A 930 -14.12 20.03 21.96
N GLN A 931 -13.45 19.57 20.90
CA GLN A 931 -12.09 19.04 20.99
C GLN A 931 -11.08 20.07 21.52
N GLU A 932 -11.05 21.31 21.02
CA GLU A 932 -10.07 22.31 21.47
C GLU A 932 -10.31 22.72 22.93
N SER A 933 -11.58 22.93 23.32
CA SER A 933 -11.90 23.30 24.70
C SER A 933 -11.62 22.16 25.69
N ILE A 934 -11.91 20.90 25.34
CA ILE A 934 -11.56 19.71 26.13
C ILE A 934 -10.04 19.55 26.23
N THR A 935 -9.31 19.64 25.12
CA THR A 935 -7.84 19.56 25.13
C THR A 935 -7.25 20.64 26.03
N GLN A 936 -7.76 21.87 25.98
CA GLN A 936 -7.28 22.94 26.86
C GLN A 936 -7.58 22.66 28.34
N MET A 937 -8.73 22.06 28.69
CA MET A 937 -9.00 21.64 30.08
C MET A 937 -8.01 20.59 30.58
N ILE A 938 -7.66 19.62 29.73
CA ILE A 938 -6.67 18.58 30.07
C ILE A 938 -5.26 19.19 30.17
N ILE A 939 -4.91 20.14 29.30
CA ILE A 939 -3.67 20.93 29.39
C ILE A 939 -3.61 21.67 30.72
N ASP A 940 -4.65 22.44 31.08
CA ASP A 940 -4.67 23.26 32.29
C ASP A 940 -4.55 22.38 33.55
N GLY A 941 -5.20 21.22 33.57
CA GLY A 941 -5.09 20.25 34.67
C GLY A 941 -3.73 19.54 34.74
N THR A 942 -3.13 19.21 33.58
CA THR A 942 -1.91 18.41 33.52
C THR A 942 -0.64 19.27 33.59
N GLN A 943 -0.57 20.32 32.77
CA GLN A 943 0.58 21.20 32.63
C GLN A 943 0.48 22.47 33.49
N GLY A 944 -0.67 22.71 34.11
CA GLY A 944 -0.92 23.86 34.96
C GLY A 944 -1.45 25.07 34.20
N THR A 945 -1.89 26.06 34.96
CA THR A 945 -2.44 27.32 34.45
C THR A 945 -1.41 28.43 34.60
N ALA A 946 -1.73 29.64 34.13
CA ALA A 946 -0.87 30.80 34.36
C ALA A 946 -0.76 31.16 35.86
N GLN A 947 -1.68 30.69 36.71
CA GLN A 947 -1.80 31.09 38.11
C GLN A 947 -1.45 29.97 39.11
N GLY A 948 -1.26 28.72 38.66
CA GLY A 948 -0.76 27.64 39.51
C GLY A 948 -0.44 26.34 38.78
N GLY A 949 0.14 25.39 39.51
CA GLY A 949 0.67 24.15 38.95
C GLY A 949 -0.35 23.03 38.78
N GLY A 950 -0.28 22.33 37.66
CA GLY A 950 -0.92 21.04 37.39
C GLY A 950 -0.03 19.86 37.77
N LEU A 951 -0.37 18.65 37.29
CA LEU A 951 0.37 17.42 37.59
C LEU A 951 1.88 17.52 37.32
N VAL A 952 2.29 18.18 36.22
CA VAL A 952 3.71 18.35 35.85
C VAL A 952 4.49 19.06 36.95
N GLN A 953 3.95 20.15 37.50
CA GLN A 953 4.62 20.92 38.54
C GLN A 953 4.78 20.11 39.82
N TRP A 954 3.79 19.30 40.17
CA TRP A 954 3.87 18.37 41.30
C TRP A 954 4.89 17.24 41.09
N PHE A 955 4.98 16.68 39.88
CA PHE A 955 6.03 15.70 39.54
C PHE A 955 7.44 16.30 39.59
N ASN A 956 7.59 17.54 39.11
CA ASN A 956 8.87 18.22 39.03
C ASN A 956 9.27 18.96 40.31
N ASN A 957 8.38 19.03 41.31
CA ASN A 957 8.52 19.88 42.50
C ASN A 957 8.74 21.37 42.15
N GLN A 958 8.12 21.83 41.06
CA GLN A 958 8.28 23.19 40.54
C GLN A 958 7.14 24.07 41.04
N ASN A 959 7.45 25.12 41.80
CA ASN A 959 6.45 26.07 42.30
C ASN A 959 5.32 25.40 43.10
N VAL A 960 5.62 24.26 43.74
CA VAL A 960 4.76 23.52 44.66
C VAL A 960 5.46 23.41 46.02
N GLY A 961 4.71 23.46 47.12
CA GLY A 961 5.25 23.58 48.48
C GLY A 961 5.86 22.30 49.07
N ALA A 962 6.07 21.24 48.27
CA ALA A 962 6.53 19.94 48.75
C ALA A 962 7.37 19.19 47.69
N ASN A 963 8.21 18.25 48.14
CA ASN A 963 8.98 17.37 47.27
C ASN A 963 8.34 15.98 47.20
N THR A 964 7.68 15.66 46.08
CA THR A 964 6.95 14.41 45.87
C THR A 964 7.86 13.21 45.55
N GLY A 965 9.14 13.48 45.26
CA GLY A 965 10.09 12.50 44.74
C GLY A 965 9.73 11.97 43.35
N GLY A 966 8.77 12.58 42.65
CA GLY A 966 8.23 12.10 41.38
C GLY A 966 7.27 10.90 41.52
N ASN A 967 6.81 10.57 42.74
CA ASN A 967 5.85 9.49 42.97
C ASN A 967 4.41 9.96 42.70
N PRO A 968 3.62 9.27 41.86
CA PRO A 968 2.28 9.70 41.46
C PRO A 968 1.30 9.82 42.64
N TYR A 969 1.43 9.03 43.70
CA TYR A 969 0.52 9.08 44.84
C TYR A 969 0.77 10.29 45.74
N ASN A 970 2.03 10.66 45.94
CA ASN A 970 2.38 11.94 46.57
C ASN A 970 1.90 13.12 45.70
N VAL A 971 2.09 13.02 44.38
CA VAL A 971 1.61 14.02 43.41
C VAL A 971 0.10 14.19 43.49
N LEU A 972 -0.68 13.11 43.55
CA LEU A 972 -2.15 13.17 43.67
C LEU A 972 -2.61 13.83 44.96
N ARG A 973 -1.98 13.53 46.11
CA ARG A 973 -2.31 14.21 47.37
C ARG A 973 -1.99 15.70 47.29
N GLY A 974 -0.84 16.05 46.72
CA GLY A 974 -0.45 17.45 46.48
C GLY A 974 -1.44 18.16 45.56
N TYR A 975 -1.78 17.55 44.43
CA TYR A 975 -2.75 18.08 43.45
C TYR A 975 -4.11 18.35 44.09
N ASN A 976 -4.60 17.41 44.90
CA ASN A 976 -5.92 17.50 45.53
C ASN A 976 -5.99 18.49 46.71
N SER A 977 -4.93 18.62 47.52
CA SER A 977 -5.00 19.33 48.81
C SER A 977 -4.01 20.49 48.97
N GLY A 978 -3.08 20.67 48.02
CA GLY A 978 -2.04 21.69 48.07
C GLY A 978 -0.93 21.44 49.11
N SER A 979 -1.04 20.40 49.93
CA SER A 979 -0.05 20.01 50.95
C SER A 979 -0.01 18.48 51.11
N ILE A 980 1.03 17.93 51.75
CA ILE A 980 1.22 16.47 51.81
C ILE A 980 1.73 16.05 53.19
N ASN A 981 1.01 15.15 53.85
CA ASN A 981 1.54 14.33 54.94
C ASN A 981 2.16 13.05 54.36
N PHE A 982 3.47 13.03 54.13
CA PHE A 982 4.15 11.91 53.46
C PHE A 982 4.07 10.57 54.21
N ASN A 983 3.77 10.59 55.51
CA ASN A 983 3.61 9.38 56.31
C ASN A 983 2.20 8.79 56.19
N ASP A 984 1.22 9.60 55.76
CA ASP A 984 -0.18 9.21 55.67
C ASP A 984 -0.90 9.98 54.56
N LEU A 985 -1.04 9.36 53.38
CA LEU A 985 -1.73 9.96 52.26
C LEU A 985 -3.25 9.95 52.41
N ASP A 986 -3.80 9.37 53.47
CA ASP A 986 -5.22 9.45 53.79
C ASP A 986 -5.57 10.69 54.61
N ASP A 987 -4.56 11.32 55.22
CA ASP A 987 -4.72 12.61 55.88
C ASP A 987 -5.19 13.64 54.82
N PRO A 988 -6.44 14.12 54.93
CA PRO A 988 -7.04 14.92 53.87
C PRO A 988 -6.34 16.26 53.71
N GLN A 989 -5.62 16.76 54.73
CA GLN A 989 -5.02 18.10 54.73
C GLN A 989 -6.01 19.20 54.28
N GLY A 990 -7.29 19.05 54.65
CA GLY A 990 -8.37 19.96 54.27
C GLY A 990 -9.15 19.61 52.98
N ALA A 991 -8.84 18.49 52.32
CA ALA A 991 -9.49 18.00 51.10
C ALA A 991 -10.15 16.61 51.29
N THR A 992 -10.28 15.81 50.22
CA THR A 992 -10.96 14.50 50.27
C THR A 992 -10.03 13.40 50.79
N ALA A 993 -10.39 12.77 51.91
CA ALA A 993 -9.56 11.73 52.55
C ALA A 993 -9.30 10.54 51.62
N SER A 994 -10.32 10.04 50.92
CA SER A 994 -10.19 8.86 50.03
C SER A 994 -9.48 9.12 48.70
N TYR A 995 -9.14 10.36 48.35
CA TYR A 995 -8.78 10.76 46.98
C TYR A 995 -7.67 9.89 46.34
N VAL A 996 -6.57 9.68 47.06
CA VAL A 996 -5.43 8.91 46.53
C VAL A 996 -5.78 7.42 46.41
N SER A 997 -6.55 6.88 47.36
CA SER A 997 -7.05 5.50 47.31
C SER A 997 -8.03 5.29 46.16
N ASP A 998 -8.94 6.24 45.92
CA ASP A 998 -9.89 6.21 44.81
C ASP A 998 -9.16 6.15 43.47
N VAL A 999 -8.20 7.06 43.25
CA VAL A 999 -7.40 7.10 42.01
C VAL A 999 -6.56 5.82 41.85
N ALA A 1000 -5.95 5.30 42.92
CA ALA A 1000 -5.19 4.05 42.88
C ALA A 1000 -6.06 2.84 42.51
N ASN A 1001 -7.33 2.81 42.95
CA ASN A 1001 -8.27 1.78 42.55
C ASN A 1001 -8.73 1.94 41.11
N ARG A 1002 -8.98 3.17 40.63
CA ARG A 1002 -9.28 3.43 39.22
C ARG A 1002 -8.17 2.93 38.29
N LEU A 1003 -6.92 3.17 38.67
CA LEU A 1003 -5.75 2.66 37.94
C LEU A 1003 -5.65 1.12 37.91
N GLN A 1004 -6.38 0.42 38.77
CA GLN A 1004 -6.47 -1.04 38.78
C GLN A 1004 -7.83 -1.58 38.31
N GLY A 1005 -8.70 -0.73 37.75
CA GLY A 1005 -9.97 -1.17 37.14
C GLY A 1005 -11.22 -1.01 38.00
N TRP A 1006 -11.19 -0.19 39.05
CA TRP A 1006 -12.42 0.25 39.72
C TRP A 1006 -13.15 1.32 38.88
N ASN A 1007 -14.46 1.15 38.69
CA ASN A 1007 -15.29 2.03 37.86
C ASN A 1007 -15.80 3.30 38.58
N GLY A 1008 -15.42 3.52 39.84
CA GLY A 1008 -15.83 4.69 40.61
C GLY A 1008 -17.18 4.57 41.33
N ASN A 1009 -17.87 3.43 41.23
CA ASN A 1009 -19.13 3.21 41.92
C ASN A 1009 -18.88 2.77 43.38
N ASP A 1010 -19.40 3.56 44.33
CA ASP A 1010 -19.31 3.32 45.79
C ASP A 1010 -20.63 2.77 46.38
N GLY A 1011 -21.48 2.14 45.55
CA GLY A 1011 -22.80 1.64 45.94
C GLY A 1011 -22.82 0.63 47.09
N HIS A 1012 -21.68 0.09 47.50
CA HIS A 1012 -21.51 -0.80 48.66
C HIS A 1012 -20.90 -0.13 49.90
N GLY A 1013 -20.67 1.19 49.85
CA GLY A 1013 -20.11 1.96 50.97
C GLY A 1013 -18.65 1.62 51.28
N TYR A 1014 -17.84 1.36 50.25
CA TYR A 1014 -16.43 0.99 50.38
C TYR A 1014 -15.62 2.07 51.10
N ARG A 1015 -15.88 3.35 50.79
CA ARG A 1015 -15.16 4.45 51.45
C ARG A 1015 -15.38 4.46 52.96
N ALA A 1016 -16.64 4.32 53.39
CA ALA A 1016 -17.00 4.21 54.79
C ALA A 1016 -16.41 2.94 55.44
N ALA A 1017 -16.43 1.81 54.73
CA ALA A 1017 -15.83 0.55 55.20
C ALA A 1017 -14.30 0.65 55.36
N CYS A 1018 -13.62 1.44 54.52
CA CYS A 1018 -12.20 1.75 54.63
C CYS A 1018 -11.88 2.77 55.73
N GLY A 1019 -12.90 3.34 56.39
CA GLY A 1019 -12.75 4.35 57.43
C GLY A 1019 -12.36 5.73 56.89
N PHE A 1020 -12.68 6.03 55.62
CA PHE A 1020 -12.65 7.38 55.10
C PHE A 1020 -13.93 8.08 55.55
N SER A 1021 -13.80 9.09 56.42
CA SER A 1021 -14.92 9.90 56.94
C SER A 1021 -15.14 11.15 56.11
#